data_AF-A0A953P3V8-F1
#
_entry.id   AF-A0A953P3V8-F1
#
_cell.length_a   1.000
_cell.length_b   1.000
_cell.length_c   1.000
_cell.angle_alpha   90.00
_cell.angle_beta   90.00
_cell.angle_gamma   90.00
#
_symmetry.space_group_name_H-M   'P 1'
#
loop_
_entity.id
_entity.type
_entity.pdbx_description
1 polymer ?
#
loop_
_entity_poly.entity_id
_entity_poly.type
_entity_poly.pdbx_seq_one_letter_code
_entity_poly.pdbx_strand_id
1 'polypeptide(L)'
;MKRDLGRREFLQMLSAAGLGALAASAAGAWGLDAISNPLASYPDRGWERAYRDLWKYDSKYTFLCAPNDTHNCMINAYVRQGVITRLGPTMKYGEASDLNGNKTTHRWDPRICQKGLALTRRFYGDRRINGCMVRAGYKKWVEKGFPRQKDGLPEREYFNRARDEWIRVSHDEGAKIVASVLKNIAETYTGEEGKRRLKEQHYDEAVIEATKGVGTQVMKFRGGMPLLGMTRVFGFYRMANSMALLDSHIRKVGPDQAMGARGFDNYSWHTDLPPGHPMVTGQQTVEFDLCAVEHCKTLVVWGMNWITTKMPDSHWLTEARLKGTKVIVIACEYSSTASKGDEVVVVRPGTTPALALGFCNVILREKLYDLNYVKQWTDLPFLVRMDTLQNLRAKDVFPNDQLAELKSTKILKKGEKEPPAIQHVEQIVPEELRAAWGDYVWWDRKSNAPKKLSRDMVGKFSNVTDPLLEGSVEVTLANGQKVRCRSSFDLIQEYVAHFDPKTVEELTWAPVAAVESVARQVAKEPGTTLFAIGMGPNQFFNSDNKDRDTMLLAALTGNVGKIGGNIGSYAGNYRTALFNGSPQYINENPFDLELDPAKPARPKQYWVGESAHYYNHEDHPLRVGRKRKLLTGKTHLPTPTKSMWFANANSILGNVKWHFNTVINHLPRIEMIAVNEWWWTASCEWADVVFGVDSWAEMKHPDMTASVTNPFLQVFPRTPMKRIFNTMGDIEVLALVASKFAQITGDQRFNDMWKFVREGRTDVYLQRILDNSSNTRGYKIADLEAKAKEGIPAILNSRTTPKSVGYEQVADSKPWYTKSGRLEFYREEPEFIEAGENLPVHREPIDSTFYEPNVIIAPKHEALRPATPEDYDMDRTDLSCESRCGRNVVLTWAEAKLTKHPRMKEGFNFIFHTPKYRH
;
A
#
# COMPACT_ATOMS: atom_id res chain seq x y z
N MET A 1 63.21 87.25 -0.38
CA MET A 1 63.81 86.06 -1.03
C MET A 1 62.72 85.03 -1.30
N LYS A 2 62.21 84.95 -2.53
CA LYS A 2 61.49 83.76 -3.00
C LYS A 2 62.57 82.80 -3.51
N ARG A 3 62.69 81.62 -2.91
CA ARG A 3 63.65 80.60 -3.35
C ARG A 3 63.03 79.93 -4.57
N ASP A 4 63.56 80.20 -5.76
CA ASP A 4 63.13 79.55 -6.99
C ASP A 4 63.48 78.06 -6.93
N LEU A 5 62.44 77.22 -6.95
CA LEU A 5 62.57 75.77 -6.99
C LEU A 5 63.30 75.37 -8.28
N GLY A 6 64.48 74.76 -8.14
CA GLY A 6 65.24 74.29 -9.28
C GLY A 6 64.48 73.19 -10.03
N ARG A 7 64.62 73.11 -11.36
CA ARG A 7 63.98 72.08 -12.19
C ARG A 7 64.18 70.66 -11.64
N ARG A 8 65.32 70.38 -11.00
CA ARG A 8 65.62 69.10 -10.37
C ARG A 8 64.81 68.85 -9.09
N GLU A 9 64.64 69.86 -8.23
CA GLU A 9 63.79 69.78 -7.03
C GLU A 9 62.32 69.64 -7.42
N PHE A 10 61.87 70.37 -8.45
CA PHE A 10 60.51 70.24 -8.98
C PHE A 10 60.24 68.83 -9.52
N LEU A 11 61.15 68.26 -10.31
CA LEU A 11 61.04 66.89 -10.81
C LEU A 11 61.08 65.86 -9.67
N GLN A 12 61.93 66.05 -8.65
CA GLN A 12 61.96 65.18 -7.47
C GLN A 12 60.65 65.23 -6.68
N MET A 13 60.07 66.41 -6.50
CA MET A 13 58.76 66.57 -5.87
C MET A 13 57.65 65.91 -6.69
N LEU A 14 57.66 66.06 -8.02
CA LEU A 14 56.69 65.41 -8.91
C LEU A 14 56.81 63.88 -8.90
N SER A 15 58.04 63.36 -8.91
CA SER A 15 58.28 61.93 -8.78
C SER A 15 57.86 61.39 -7.41
N ALA A 16 58.14 62.11 -6.33
CA ALA A 16 57.72 61.73 -4.98
C ALA A 16 56.19 61.79 -4.82
N ALA A 17 55.53 62.82 -5.36
CA ALA A 17 54.08 62.94 -5.36
C ALA A 17 53.42 61.86 -6.24
N GLY A 18 53.99 61.57 -7.41
CA GLY A 18 53.54 60.51 -8.31
C GLY A 18 53.69 59.12 -7.68
N LEU A 19 54.82 58.84 -7.02
CA LEU A 19 55.05 57.60 -6.30
C LEU A 19 54.13 57.47 -5.08
N GLY A 20 53.90 58.56 -4.34
CA GLY A 20 52.97 58.61 -3.21
C GLY A 20 51.51 58.38 -3.64
N ALA A 21 51.08 58.98 -4.75
CA ALA A 21 49.76 58.75 -5.33
C ALA A 21 49.60 57.31 -5.84
N LEU A 22 50.65 56.75 -6.48
CA LEU A 22 50.67 55.36 -6.94
C LEU A 22 50.63 54.39 -5.75
N ALA A 23 51.38 54.65 -4.69
CA ALA A 23 51.38 53.83 -3.47
C ALA A 23 50.04 53.89 -2.74
N ALA A 24 49.41 55.06 -2.63
CA ALA A 24 48.07 55.21 -2.06
C ALA A 24 46.99 54.52 -2.91
N SER A 25 47.08 54.63 -4.24
CA SER A 25 46.20 53.92 -5.18
C SER A 25 46.41 52.41 -5.13
N ALA A 26 47.65 51.93 -4.98
CA ALA A 26 47.95 50.51 -4.86
C ALA A 26 47.45 49.94 -3.54
N ALA A 27 47.59 50.68 -2.42
CA ALA A 27 47.03 50.28 -1.13
C ALA A 27 45.49 50.18 -1.16
N GLY A 28 44.82 51.15 -1.79
CA GLY A 28 43.36 51.12 -1.98
C GLY A 28 42.87 50.05 -2.97
N ALA A 29 43.63 49.77 -4.03
CA ALA A 29 43.30 48.73 -5.02
C ALA A 29 43.55 47.30 -4.51
N TRP A 30 44.50 47.11 -3.58
CA TRP A 30 44.88 45.79 -3.08
C TRP A 30 44.25 45.46 -1.71
N GLY A 31 43.45 46.37 -1.14
CA GLY A 31 42.68 46.11 0.08
C GLY A 31 43.55 45.68 1.27
N LEU A 32 44.76 46.23 1.40
CA LEU A 32 45.77 45.83 2.40
C LEU A 32 45.54 46.44 3.79
N ASP A 33 44.33 46.89 4.11
CA ASP A 33 43.99 47.21 5.50
C ASP A 33 43.83 45.90 6.26
N ALA A 34 44.77 45.62 7.18
CA ALA A 34 44.69 44.47 8.06
C ALA A 34 43.42 44.57 8.92
N ILE A 35 42.37 43.84 8.52
CA ILE A 35 41.11 43.81 9.26
C ILE A 35 41.33 43.03 10.55
N SER A 36 41.48 43.74 11.66
CA SER A 36 41.74 43.15 12.98
C SER A 36 40.59 42.25 13.47
N ASN A 37 39.35 42.58 13.10
CA ASN A 37 38.17 41.75 13.36
C ASN A 37 37.13 41.86 12.21
N PRO A 38 37.17 40.96 11.22
CA PRO A 38 36.24 40.97 10.08
C PRO A 38 34.78 40.68 10.45
N LEU A 39 34.49 40.29 11.71
CA LEU A 39 33.14 40.10 12.22
C LEU A 39 32.56 41.35 12.91
N ALA A 40 33.38 42.36 13.23
CA ALA A 40 32.94 43.60 13.88
C ALA A 40 32.56 44.72 12.88
N SER A 41 33.37 44.92 11.83
CA SER A 41 33.04 45.80 10.71
C SER A 41 33.80 45.36 9.47
N TYR A 42 33.10 45.19 8.34
CA TYR A 42 33.73 44.87 7.05
C TYR A 42 33.68 46.11 6.14
N PRO A 43 34.80 46.55 5.54
CA PRO A 43 34.89 47.85 4.84
C PRO A 43 33.93 48.01 3.66
N ASP A 44 33.73 46.94 2.88
CA ASP A 44 32.80 46.92 1.74
C ASP A 44 31.91 45.67 1.79
N ARG A 45 30.61 45.87 2.00
CA ARG A 45 29.59 44.81 2.02
C ARG A 45 28.85 44.67 0.68
N GLY A 46 29.28 45.39 -0.36
CA GLY A 46 28.69 45.36 -1.69
C GLY A 46 28.70 43.98 -2.34
N TRP A 47 29.76 43.19 -2.11
CA TRP A 47 29.87 41.80 -2.60
C TRP A 47 28.76 40.88 -2.06
N GLU A 48 28.25 41.13 -0.84
CA GLU A 48 27.14 40.36 -0.26
C GLU A 48 25.85 40.50 -1.08
N ARG A 49 25.72 41.58 -1.88
CA ARG A 49 24.59 41.78 -2.80
C ARG A 49 24.45 40.61 -3.78
N ALA A 50 25.56 40.02 -4.25
CA ALA A 50 25.51 38.86 -5.13
C ALA A 50 24.81 37.67 -4.45
N TYR A 51 25.17 37.37 -3.21
CA TYR A 51 24.53 36.28 -2.44
C TYR A 51 23.08 36.58 -2.06
N ARG A 52 22.75 37.83 -1.70
CA ARG A 52 21.35 38.25 -1.45
C ARG A 52 20.50 38.15 -2.72
N ASP A 53 21.07 38.49 -3.87
CA ASP A 53 20.38 38.39 -5.16
C ASP A 53 20.10 36.93 -5.54
N LEU A 54 21.03 35.99 -5.28
CA LEU A 54 20.79 34.55 -5.47
C LEU A 54 19.58 34.03 -4.68
N TRP A 55 19.27 34.63 -3.53
CA TRP A 55 18.13 34.26 -2.68
C TRP A 55 16.82 35.00 -3.04
N LYS A 56 16.87 35.98 -3.94
CA LYS A 56 15.72 36.80 -4.34
C LYS A 56 14.75 36.01 -5.23
N TYR A 57 13.47 36.33 -5.10
CA TYR A 57 12.39 35.80 -5.93
C TYR A 57 11.36 36.91 -6.21
N ASP A 58 10.60 36.78 -7.29
CA ASP A 58 9.57 37.72 -7.73
C ASP A 58 8.20 37.34 -7.16
N SER A 59 7.94 36.04 -7.02
CA SER A 59 6.71 35.52 -6.42
C SER A 59 6.93 34.18 -5.71
N LYS A 60 5.94 33.80 -4.90
CA LYS A 60 5.94 32.57 -4.11
C LYS A 60 4.55 31.96 -4.14
N TYR A 61 4.46 30.64 -4.24
CA TYR A 61 3.20 29.90 -4.09
C TYR A 61 3.43 28.53 -3.46
N THR A 62 2.36 27.91 -2.99
CA THR A 62 2.38 26.56 -2.40
C THR A 62 1.90 25.52 -3.39
N PHE A 63 2.54 24.35 -3.40
CA PHE A 63 2.02 23.14 -4.02
C PHE A 63 2.25 21.93 -3.10
N LEU A 64 1.59 20.81 -3.39
CA LEU A 64 1.72 19.57 -2.62
C LEU A 64 2.62 18.56 -3.34
N CYS A 65 3.69 18.12 -2.69
CA CYS A 65 4.51 17.01 -3.13
C CYS A 65 4.01 15.72 -2.50
N ALA A 66 3.46 14.83 -3.32
CA ALA A 66 2.91 13.54 -2.87
C ALA A 66 3.22 12.41 -3.86
N PRO A 67 4.50 12.02 -4.03
CA PRO A 67 4.84 10.69 -4.52
C PRO A 67 4.34 9.61 -3.54
N ASN A 68 4.54 8.34 -3.85
CA ASN A 68 4.22 7.25 -2.92
C ASN A 68 5.21 7.16 -1.73
N ASP A 69 5.35 8.24 -0.97
CA ASP A 69 6.32 8.39 0.13
C ASP A 69 5.69 8.40 1.52
N THR A 70 4.36 8.46 1.62
CA THR A 70 3.57 8.61 2.86
C THR A 70 3.72 9.94 3.59
N HIS A 71 4.56 10.85 3.11
CA HIS A 71 4.80 12.11 3.80
C HIS A 71 3.76 13.16 3.44
N ASN A 72 3.48 13.28 2.14
CA ASN A 72 2.64 14.31 1.53
C ASN A 72 3.05 15.70 2.08
N CYS A 73 4.11 16.32 1.55
CA CYS A 73 4.61 17.58 2.11
C CYS A 73 4.11 18.77 1.28
N MET A 74 3.51 19.77 1.94
CA MET A 74 3.27 21.08 1.34
C MET A 74 4.61 21.82 1.20
N ILE A 75 4.86 22.37 0.02
CA ILE A 75 6.13 22.98 -0.35
C ILE A 75 5.88 24.35 -0.96
N ASN A 76 6.67 25.33 -0.53
CA ASN A 76 6.75 26.64 -1.14
C ASN A 76 7.67 26.60 -2.37
N ALA A 77 7.15 26.99 -3.53
CA ALA A 77 7.92 27.31 -4.72
C ALA A 77 8.25 28.81 -4.75
N TYR A 78 9.53 29.14 -4.96
CA TYR A 78 10.01 30.50 -5.13
C TYR A 78 10.34 30.71 -6.61
N VAL A 79 9.70 31.71 -7.22
CA VAL A 79 9.73 31.94 -8.67
C VAL A 79 10.48 33.22 -8.98
N ARG A 80 11.39 33.16 -9.95
CA ARG A 80 12.08 34.32 -10.51
C ARG A 80 12.01 34.24 -12.02
N GLN A 81 11.54 35.31 -12.68
CA GLN A 81 11.36 35.39 -14.13
C GLN A 81 10.57 34.21 -14.72
N GLY A 82 9.52 33.77 -14.00
CA GLY A 82 8.69 32.63 -14.40
C GLY A 82 9.33 31.25 -14.22
N VAL A 83 10.50 31.15 -13.59
CA VAL A 83 11.20 29.90 -13.31
C VAL A 83 11.25 29.63 -11.81
N ILE A 84 10.96 28.40 -11.40
CA ILE A 84 11.09 27.98 -10.00
C ILE A 84 12.57 27.78 -9.69
N THR A 85 13.16 28.67 -8.90
CA THR A 85 14.59 28.64 -8.57
C THR A 85 14.86 27.86 -7.29
N ARG A 86 13.90 27.80 -6.37
CA ARG A 86 14.07 27.16 -5.06
C ARG A 86 12.75 26.61 -4.53
N LEU A 87 12.89 25.58 -3.70
CA LEU A 87 11.81 24.98 -2.90
C LEU A 87 12.14 25.08 -1.40
N GLY A 88 11.11 25.14 -0.56
CA GLY A 88 11.27 25.10 0.90
C GLY A 88 9.99 24.71 1.63
N PRO A 89 10.07 24.40 2.94
CA PRO A 89 8.91 24.03 3.74
C PRO A 89 7.93 25.20 3.90
N THR A 90 6.69 24.90 4.32
CA THR A 90 5.69 25.93 4.65
C THR A 90 5.85 26.49 6.06
N MET A 91 6.36 25.69 7.00
CA MET A 91 6.45 26.02 8.43
C MET A 91 5.09 26.33 9.07
N LYS A 92 4.02 25.70 8.56
CA LYS A 92 2.63 25.96 8.93
C LYS A 92 1.85 24.70 9.33
N TYR A 93 2.53 23.57 9.53
CA TYR A 93 1.85 22.36 9.98
C TYR A 93 1.29 22.50 11.40
N GLY A 94 1.85 23.38 12.24
CA GLY A 94 1.31 23.72 13.56
C GLY A 94 0.00 24.53 13.55
N GLU A 95 -0.43 25.06 12.40
CA GLU A 95 -1.70 25.79 12.25
C GLU A 95 -2.87 24.87 11.85
N ALA A 96 -2.60 23.59 11.59
CA ALA A 96 -3.62 22.65 11.16
C ALA A 96 -4.69 22.43 12.24
N SER A 97 -5.95 22.33 11.82
CA SER A 97 -7.07 22.05 12.71
C SER A 97 -8.04 21.03 12.13
N ASP A 98 -8.78 20.35 13.00
CA ASP A 98 -9.96 19.56 12.63
C ASP A 98 -11.26 20.40 12.69
N LEU A 99 -12.41 19.76 12.42
CA LEU A 99 -13.73 20.40 12.52
C LEU A 99 -14.18 20.69 13.97
N ASN A 100 -13.58 20.04 14.96
CA ASN A 100 -13.87 20.22 16.39
C ASN A 100 -12.97 21.30 17.03
N GLY A 101 -12.05 21.89 16.26
CA GLY A 101 -11.11 22.90 16.74
C GLY A 101 -9.84 22.32 17.39
N ASN A 102 -9.63 21.01 17.35
CA ASN A 102 -8.36 20.41 17.77
C ASN A 102 -7.25 20.89 16.85
N LYS A 103 -6.06 21.15 17.40
CA LYS A 103 -4.91 21.68 16.66
C LYS A 103 -3.67 20.83 16.85
N THR A 104 -2.83 20.79 15.82
CA THR A 104 -1.46 20.27 15.92
C THR A 104 -0.54 21.30 16.61
N THR A 105 0.71 20.89 16.85
CA THR A 105 1.77 21.79 17.35
C THR A 105 2.80 22.04 16.26
N HIS A 106 3.63 23.08 16.44
CA HIS A 106 4.75 23.41 15.54
C HIS A 106 5.83 22.31 15.46
N ARG A 107 5.77 21.28 16.32
CA ARG A 107 6.70 20.12 16.25
C ARG A 107 6.56 19.31 14.97
N TRP A 108 5.46 19.48 14.23
CA TRP A 108 5.32 18.87 12.91
C TRP A 108 6.15 19.59 11.83
N ASP A 109 6.57 20.83 12.03
CA ASP A 109 7.43 21.56 11.10
C ASP A 109 8.89 21.10 11.24
N PRO A 110 9.72 21.14 10.16
CA PRO A 110 9.44 21.65 8.82
C PRO A 110 8.77 20.63 7.87
N ARG A 111 8.60 19.39 8.30
CA ARG A 111 8.47 18.21 7.43
C ARG A 111 9.52 18.24 6.31
N ILE A 112 9.10 17.97 5.07
CA ILE A 112 9.91 17.93 3.83
C ILE A 112 11.07 16.90 3.85
N CYS A 113 11.42 16.38 2.67
CA CYS A 113 12.59 15.52 2.51
C CYS A 113 13.51 16.06 1.41
N GLN A 114 14.73 15.51 1.33
CA GLN A 114 15.73 15.87 0.32
C GLN A 114 15.22 15.71 -1.12
N LYS A 115 14.29 14.77 -1.37
CA LYS A 115 13.68 14.57 -2.70
C LYS A 115 12.72 15.71 -3.04
N GLY A 116 11.92 16.15 -2.07
CA GLY A 116 11.02 17.31 -2.22
C GLY A 116 11.80 18.59 -2.53
N LEU A 117 12.93 18.81 -1.85
CA LEU A 117 13.81 19.96 -2.11
C LEU A 117 14.48 19.91 -3.49
N ALA A 118 14.74 18.71 -4.01
CA ALA A 118 15.40 18.51 -5.31
C ALA A 118 14.45 18.49 -6.52
N LEU A 119 13.12 18.68 -6.32
CA LEU A 119 12.15 18.64 -7.43
C LEU A 119 12.40 19.71 -8.50
N THR A 120 13.05 20.83 -8.18
CA THR A 120 13.44 21.84 -9.18
C THR A 120 14.23 21.22 -10.33
N ARG A 121 15.14 20.27 -10.02
CA ARG A 121 15.93 19.55 -11.03
C ARG A 121 15.07 18.63 -11.90
N ARG A 122 13.92 18.17 -11.40
CA ARG A 122 13.00 17.32 -12.16
C ARG A 122 11.99 18.12 -12.97
N PHE A 123 11.63 19.32 -12.55
CA PHE A 123 10.74 20.20 -13.32
C PHE A 123 11.36 20.65 -14.64
N TYR A 124 12.69 20.80 -14.68
CA TYR A 124 13.43 21.31 -15.83
C TYR A 124 14.50 20.35 -16.35
N GLY A 125 14.52 19.10 -15.87
CA GLY A 125 15.52 18.10 -16.26
C GLY A 125 15.33 17.56 -17.67
N ASP A 126 16.37 16.94 -18.20
CA ASP A 126 16.43 16.29 -19.52
C ASP A 126 15.36 15.21 -19.75
N ARG A 127 14.96 14.51 -18.68
CA ARG A 127 13.91 13.48 -18.70
C ARG A 127 12.50 14.04 -18.49
N ARG A 128 12.31 15.36 -18.39
CA ARG A 128 10.97 15.95 -18.24
C ARG A 128 10.18 15.76 -19.54
N ILE A 129 9.03 15.11 -19.44
CA ILE A 129 8.15 14.91 -20.60
C ILE A 129 7.44 16.23 -20.89
N ASN A 130 7.58 16.71 -22.13
CA ASN A 130 7.12 18.04 -22.56
C ASN A 130 6.06 17.98 -23.68
N GLY A 131 5.43 16.82 -23.89
CA GLY A 131 4.40 16.61 -24.93
C GLY A 131 3.91 15.16 -24.99
N CYS A 132 2.99 14.88 -25.92
CA CYS A 132 2.53 13.51 -26.20
C CYS A 132 3.47 12.83 -27.21
N MET A 133 3.80 11.57 -26.96
CA MET A 133 4.69 10.76 -27.81
C MET A 133 4.03 9.43 -28.16
N VAL A 134 4.20 8.97 -29.40
CA VAL A 134 3.71 7.68 -29.90
C VAL A 134 4.84 6.96 -30.62
N ARG A 135 4.98 5.65 -30.43
CA ARG A 135 5.98 4.86 -31.18
C ARG A 135 5.65 4.83 -32.67
N ALA A 136 6.67 4.99 -33.52
CA ALA A 136 6.50 5.11 -34.96
C ALA A 136 5.83 3.89 -35.60
N GLY A 137 6.26 2.67 -35.25
CA GLY A 137 5.65 1.44 -35.74
C GLY A 137 4.19 1.32 -35.31
N TYR A 138 3.90 1.66 -34.04
CA TYR A 138 2.55 1.62 -33.49
C TYR A 138 1.60 2.59 -34.20
N LYS A 139 2.04 3.82 -34.48
CA LYS A 139 1.25 4.80 -35.24
C LYS A 139 0.91 4.28 -36.64
N LYS A 140 1.87 3.67 -37.34
CA LYS A 140 1.65 3.06 -38.66
C LYS A 140 0.62 1.92 -38.63
N TRP A 141 0.61 1.11 -37.58
CA TRP A 141 -0.40 0.05 -37.39
C TRP A 141 -1.82 0.63 -37.31
N VAL A 142 -1.99 1.72 -36.57
CA VAL A 142 -3.27 2.43 -36.46
C VAL A 142 -3.69 3.03 -37.81
N GLU A 143 -2.76 3.67 -38.53
CA GLU A 143 -3.01 4.29 -39.84
C GLU A 143 -3.38 3.27 -40.93
N LYS A 144 -2.84 2.06 -40.86
CA LYS A 144 -3.17 0.95 -41.78
C LYS A 144 -4.48 0.23 -41.43
N GLY A 145 -5.20 0.66 -40.40
CA GLY A 145 -6.49 0.08 -40.03
C GLY A 145 -6.39 -1.21 -39.21
N PHE A 146 -5.39 -1.31 -38.34
CA PHE A 146 -5.21 -2.41 -37.38
C PHE A 146 -5.02 -3.80 -38.03
N PRO A 147 -4.06 -4.00 -38.96
CA PRO A 147 -3.79 -5.33 -39.51
C PRO A 147 -3.47 -6.35 -38.39
N ARG A 148 -4.02 -7.55 -38.54
CA ARG A 148 -4.00 -8.64 -37.53
C ARG A 148 -3.78 -9.99 -38.19
N GLN A 149 -3.14 -10.87 -37.44
CA GLN A 149 -2.99 -12.29 -37.76
C GLN A 149 -4.30 -13.04 -37.50
N LYS A 150 -4.37 -14.31 -37.93
CA LYS A 150 -5.57 -15.17 -37.81
C LYS A 150 -5.99 -15.42 -36.35
N ASP A 151 -5.02 -15.47 -35.45
CA ASP A 151 -5.22 -15.63 -34.00
C ASP A 151 -5.69 -14.33 -33.32
N GLY A 152 -5.82 -13.24 -34.08
CA GLY A 152 -6.24 -11.92 -33.59
C GLY A 152 -5.09 -11.03 -33.13
N LEU A 153 -3.85 -11.50 -33.01
CA LEU A 153 -2.74 -10.64 -32.60
C LEU A 153 -2.36 -9.63 -33.70
N PRO A 154 -1.89 -8.41 -33.34
CA PRO A 154 -1.31 -7.50 -34.32
C PRO A 154 -0.09 -8.11 -35.04
N GLU A 155 0.20 -7.61 -36.23
CA GLU A 155 1.43 -7.99 -36.94
C GLU A 155 2.66 -7.46 -36.19
N ARG A 156 3.66 -8.34 -35.98
CA ARG A 156 4.82 -8.04 -35.12
C ARG A 156 5.69 -6.88 -35.62
N GLU A 157 5.68 -6.60 -36.93
CA GLU A 157 6.52 -5.55 -37.53
C GLU A 157 6.25 -4.15 -36.94
N TYR A 158 5.04 -3.91 -36.42
CA TYR A 158 4.65 -2.62 -35.83
C TYR A 158 4.94 -2.50 -34.32
N PHE A 159 5.39 -3.58 -33.68
CA PHE A 159 5.41 -3.71 -32.21
C PHE A 159 6.82 -3.92 -31.64
N ASN A 160 7.79 -3.09 -32.04
CA ASN A 160 9.16 -3.14 -31.49
C ASN A 160 9.35 -2.14 -30.33
N ARG A 161 8.69 -2.40 -29.20
CA ARG A 161 8.86 -1.58 -27.97
C ARG A 161 10.33 -1.49 -27.55
N ALA A 162 10.71 -0.37 -26.92
CA ALA A 162 12.08 0.01 -26.58
C ALA A 162 13.08 0.17 -27.75
N ARG A 163 12.69 -0.11 -29.00
CA ARG A 163 13.55 0.02 -30.19
C ARG A 163 12.99 0.97 -31.25
N ASP A 164 11.66 1.12 -31.30
CA ASP A 164 11.01 2.06 -32.19
C ASP A 164 11.39 3.52 -31.87
N GLU A 165 11.43 4.33 -32.93
CA GLU A 165 11.50 5.78 -32.80
C GLU A 165 10.23 6.35 -32.17
N TRP A 166 10.39 7.44 -31.41
CA TRP A 166 9.29 8.17 -30.80
C TRP A 166 8.90 9.38 -31.65
N ILE A 167 7.63 9.41 -32.05
CA ILE A 167 7.05 10.54 -32.80
C ILE A 167 6.29 11.42 -31.82
N ARG A 168 6.58 12.73 -31.85
CA ARG A 168 5.78 13.71 -31.13
C ARG A 168 4.46 13.94 -31.87
N VAL A 169 3.36 13.89 -31.14
CA VAL A 169 2.01 14.18 -31.63
C VAL A 169 1.31 15.18 -30.71
N SER A 170 0.15 15.68 -31.13
CA SER A 170 -0.73 16.41 -30.21
C SER A 170 -1.37 15.44 -29.21
N HIS A 171 -1.74 15.93 -28.02
CA HIS A 171 -2.53 15.12 -27.08
C HIS A 171 -3.87 14.69 -27.68
N ASP A 172 -4.46 15.49 -28.56
CA ASP A 172 -5.70 15.16 -29.27
C ASP A 172 -5.55 13.94 -30.20
N GLU A 173 -4.46 13.91 -30.97
CA GLU A 173 -4.10 12.78 -31.83
C GLU A 173 -3.78 11.53 -30.99
N GLY A 174 -2.98 11.67 -29.93
CA GLY A 174 -2.71 10.57 -29.00
C GLY A 174 -3.99 10.00 -28.37
N ALA A 175 -4.92 10.88 -27.98
CA ALA A 175 -6.20 10.45 -27.42
C ALA A 175 -7.09 9.74 -28.45
N LYS A 176 -7.06 10.20 -29.72
CA LYS A 176 -7.77 9.54 -30.83
C LYS A 176 -7.21 8.13 -31.04
N ILE A 177 -5.89 7.97 -31.07
CA ILE A 177 -5.21 6.68 -31.18
C ILE A 177 -5.66 5.75 -30.05
N VAL A 178 -5.58 6.19 -28.79
CA VAL A 178 -5.93 5.36 -27.63
C VAL A 178 -7.41 4.94 -27.66
N ALA A 179 -8.34 5.84 -27.94
CA ALA A 179 -9.76 5.50 -28.02
C ALA A 179 -10.06 4.51 -29.16
N SER A 180 -9.47 4.72 -30.35
CA SER A 180 -9.65 3.82 -31.48
C SER A 180 -9.06 2.43 -31.22
N VAL A 181 -7.89 2.33 -30.59
CA VAL A 181 -7.28 1.04 -30.24
C VAL A 181 -8.09 0.31 -29.17
N LEU A 182 -8.51 0.99 -28.11
CA LEU A 182 -9.34 0.36 -27.08
C LEU A 182 -10.65 -0.18 -27.69
N LYS A 183 -11.34 0.60 -28.54
CA LYS A 183 -12.50 0.10 -29.28
C LYS A 183 -12.16 -1.16 -30.10
N ASN A 184 -11.07 -1.10 -30.87
CA ASN A 184 -10.63 -2.21 -31.71
C ASN A 184 -10.31 -3.49 -30.90
N ILE A 185 -9.68 -3.35 -29.73
CA ILE A 185 -9.42 -4.46 -28.80
C ILE A 185 -10.73 -5.06 -28.29
N ALA A 186 -11.69 -4.24 -27.83
CA ALA A 186 -12.98 -4.75 -27.37
C ALA A 186 -13.73 -5.51 -28.48
N GLU A 187 -13.74 -4.98 -29.71
CA GLU A 187 -14.38 -5.64 -30.86
C GLU A 187 -13.68 -6.95 -31.24
N THR A 188 -12.35 -7.01 -31.11
CA THR A 188 -11.54 -8.18 -31.47
C THR A 188 -11.80 -9.37 -30.54
N TYR A 189 -12.04 -9.10 -29.25
CA TYR A 189 -12.10 -10.12 -28.20
C TYR A 189 -13.49 -10.30 -27.57
N THR A 190 -14.54 -9.78 -28.20
CA THR A 190 -15.93 -10.02 -27.77
C THR A 190 -16.53 -11.25 -28.44
N GLY A 191 -17.43 -11.94 -27.74
CA GLY A 191 -18.17 -13.10 -28.26
C GLY A 191 -17.32 -14.35 -28.48
N GLU A 192 -17.90 -15.35 -29.16
CA GLU A 192 -17.28 -16.66 -29.37
C GLU A 192 -16.02 -16.60 -30.24
N GLU A 193 -15.99 -15.71 -31.23
CA GLU A 193 -14.80 -15.47 -32.05
C GLU A 193 -13.64 -14.90 -31.21
N GLY A 194 -13.94 -13.99 -30.27
CA GLY A 194 -12.97 -13.49 -29.31
C GLY A 194 -12.41 -14.60 -28.40
N LYS A 195 -13.27 -15.48 -27.90
CA LYS A 195 -12.85 -16.66 -27.12
C LYS A 195 -11.97 -17.60 -27.95
N ARG A 196 -12.34 -17.87 -29.21
CA ARG A 196 -11.55 -18.69 -30.15
C ARG A 196 -10.13 -18.14 -30.31
N ARG A 197 -10.01 -16.82 -30.56
CA ARG A 197 -8.73 -16.12 -30.69
C ARG A 197 -7.88 -16.22 -29.42
N LEU A 198 -8.47 -15.98 -28.25
CA LEU A 198 -7.75 -16.11 -26.98
C LEU A 198 -7.26 -17.55 -26.72
N LYS A 199 -8.04 -18.55 -27.13
CA LYS A 199 -7.63 -19.97 -27.06
C LYS A 199 -6.48 -20.27 -28.01
N GLU A 200 -6.49 -19.73 -29.23
CA GLU A 200 -5.37 -19.84 -30.19
C GLU A 200 -4.11 -19.13 -29.70
N GLN A 201 -4.27 -18.10 -28.88
CA GLN A 201 -3.17 -17.41 -28.18
C GLN A 201 -2.75 -18.09 -26.86
N HIS A 202 -3.22 -19.32 -26.62
CA HIS A 202 -2.85 -20.19 -25.50
C HIS A 202 -3.21 -19.66 -24.10
N TYR A 203 -4.26 -18.85 -23.95
CA TYR A 203 -4.78 -18.53 -22.62
C TYR A 203 -5.51 -19.71 -21.97
N ASP A 204 -5.44 -19.83 -20.65
CA ASP A 204 -6.15 -20.86 -19.89
C ASP A 204 -7.67 -20.70 -20.02
N GLU A 205 -8.39 -21.80 -20.18
CA GLU A 205 -9.85 -21.79 -20.39
C GLU A 205 -10.60 -21.10 -19.23
N ALA A 206 -10.13 -21.24 -17.99
CA ALA A 206 -10.75 -20.58 -16.84
C ALA A 206 -10.59 -19.04 -16.90
N VAL A 207 -9.47 -18.58 -17.43
CA VAL A 207 -9.14 -17.15 -17.60
C VAL A 207 -9.93 -16.56 -18.78
N ILE A 208 -10.13 -17.32 -19.85
CA ILE A 208 -11.02 -16.96 -20.95
C ILE A 208 -12.47 -16.88 -20.46
N GLU A 209 -12.95 -17.87 -19.71
CA GLU A 209 -14.33 -17.88 -19.20
C GLU A 209 -14.58 -16.73 -18.22
N ALA A 210 -13.59 -16.32 -17.44
CA ALA A 210 -13.68 -15.15 -16.56
C ALA A 210 -13.97 -13.83 -17.32
N THR A 211 -13.72 -13.76 -18.64
CA THR A 211 -14.12 -12.62 -19.48
C THR A 211 -15.63 -12.54 -19.71
N LYS A 212 -16.35 -13.66 -19.52
CA LYS A 212 -17.77 -13.83 -19.91
C LYS A 212 -18.04 -13.51 -21.39
N GLY A 213 -17.02 -13.62 -22.24
CA GLY A 213 -17.09 -13.23 -23.65
C GLY A 213 -17.21 -11.73 -23.89
N VAL A 214 -16.90 -10.89 -22.91
CA VAL A 214 -17.02 -9.43 -22.99
C VAL A 214 -15.67 -8.81 -23.29
N GLY A 215 -15.53 -8.17 -24.46
CA GLY A 215 -14.23 -7.65 -24.94
C GLY A 215 -13.64 -6.51 -24.09
N THR A 216 -14.43 -5.76 -23.32
CA THR A 216 -13.90 -4.74 -22.39
C THR A 216 -13.16 -5.36 -21.21
N GLN A 217 -13.42 -6.64 -20.90
CA GLN A 217 -12.79 -7.34 -19.78
C GLN A 217 -11.31 -7.69 -20.04
N VAL A 218 -10.79 -7.56 -21.26
CA VAL A 218 -9.35 -7.74 -21.54
C VAL A 218 -8.54 -6.44 -21.41
N MET A 219 -9.20 -5.34 -21.02
CA MET A 219 -8.59 -4.03 -20.81
C MET A 219 -8.30 -3.79 -19.34
N LYS A 220 -7.09 -3.30 -19.04
CA LYS A 220 -6.63 -3.07 -17.66
C LYS A 220 -6.34 -1.59 -17.45
N PHE A 221 -6.98 -1.02 -16.43
CA PHE A 221 -6.80 0.37 -16.04
C PHE A 221 -6.23 0.45 -14.63
N ARG A 222 -5.28 1.37 -14.42
CA ARG A 222 -4.64 1.51 -13.11
C ARG A 222 -4.06 2.90 -12.87
N GLY A 223 -4.56 3.63 -11.88
CA GLY A 223 -3.77 4.69 -11.28
C GLY A 223 -2.68 4.10 -10.37
N GLY A 224 -1.60 4.84 -10.10
CA GLY A 224 -0.67 4.55 -9.00
C GLY A 224 -1.38 4.43 -7.65
N MET A 225 -0.64 4.37 -6.53
CA MET A 225 -1.26 4.21 -5.20
C MET A 225 -2.43 5.18 -5.03
N PRO A 226 -3.70 4.70 -4.93
CA PRO A 226 -4.83 5.58 -5.23
C PRO A 226 -5.02 6.70 -4.22
N LEU A 227 -4.54 6.52 -2.98
CA LEU A 227 -4.59 7.56 -1.95
C LEU A 227 -3.81 8.83 -2.34
N LEU A 228 -2.96 8.81 -3.37
CA LEU A 228 -2.15 9.96 -3.84
C LEU A 228 -2.92 10.98 -4.69
N GLY A 229 -4.20 10.74 -4.99
CA GLY A 229 -5.05 11.69 -5.71
C GLY A 229 -6.43 11.11 -5.98
N MET A 230 -7.45 11.68 -5.32
CA MET A 230 -8.83 11.19 -5.36
C MET A 230 -9.52 11.35 -6.71
N THR A 231 -9.04 12.24 -7.56
CA THR A 231 -9.60 12.46 -8.89
C THR A 231 -8.62 12.08 -9.99
N ARG A 232 -7.37 12.57 -9.96
CA ARG A 232 -6.42 12.33 -11.06
C ARG A 232 -6.00 10.85 -11.17
N VAL A 233 -5.74 10.18 -10.04
CA VAL A 233 -5.27 8.80 -10.00
C VAL A 233 -6.44 7.84 -10.06
N PHE A 234 -7.50 8.12 -9.30
CA PHE A 234 -8.72 7.33 -9.30
C PHE A 234 -9.56 7.46 -10.58
N GLY A 235 -9.32 8.48 -11.39
CA GLY A 235 -9.97 8.66 -12.69
C GLY A 235 -9.78 7.46 -13.63
N PHE A 236 -8.73 6.67 -13.47
CA PHE A 236 -8.54 5.42 -14.23
C PHE A 236 -9.60 4.36 -13.92
N TYR A 237 -10.07 4.27 -12.68
CA TYR A 237 -11.17 3.37 -12.31
C TYR A 237 -12.52 3.91 -12.81
N ARG A 238 -12.70 5.24 -12.84
CA ARG A 238 -13.84 5.87 -13.50
C ARG A 238 -13.85 5.59 -15.01
N MET A 239 -12.70 5.66 -15.67
CA MET A 239 -12.54 5.28 -17.08
C MET A 239 -12.87 3.79 -17.27
N ALA A 240 -12.38 2.90 -16.39
CA ALA A 240 -12.73 1.48 -16.42
C ALA A 240 -14.24 1.25 -16.27
N ASN A 241 -14.92 2.00 -15.38
CA ASN A 241 -16.37 1.96 -15.22
C ASN A 241 -17.07 2.40 -16.51
N SER A 242 -16.59 3.47 -17.15
CA SER A 242 -17.16 4.00 -18.40
C SER A 242 -17.07 3.04 -19.59
N MET A 243 -16.17 2.05 -19.56
CA MET A 243 -16.09 1.03 -20.62
C MET A 243 -17.37 0.19 -20.71
N ALA A 244 -18.27 0.25 -19.72
CA ALA A 244 -19.60 -0.34 -19.85
C ALA A 244 -20.43 0.30 -20.99
N LEU A 245 -20.22 1.57 -21.29
CA LEU A 245 -20.82 2.24 -22.45
C LEU A 245 -20.25 1.68 -23.76
N LEU A 246 -18.94 1.43 -23.81
CA LEU A 246 -18.29 0.83 -24.97
C LEU A 246 -18.80 -0.59 -25.22
N ASP A 247 -18.92 -1.38 -24.14
CA ASP A 247 -19.47 -2.73 -24.20
C ASP A 247 -20.94 -2.73 -24.65
N SER A 248 -21.77 -1.86 -24.07
CA SER A 248 -23.17 -1.64 -24.51
C SER A 248 -23.24 -1.25 -25.99
N HIS A 249 -22.33 -0.38 -26.46
CA HIS A 249 -22.26 0.01 -27.86
C HIS A 249 -21.89 -1.14 -28.80
N ILE A 250 -20.94 -2.01 -28.40
CA ILE A 250 -20.46 -3.12 -29.22
C ILE A 250 -21.45 -4.30 -29.21
N ARG A 251 -21.87 -4.75 -28.03
CA ARG A 251 -22.76 -5.92 -27.87
C ARG A 251 -24.25 -5.58 -27.99
N LYS A 252 -24.61 -4.29 -28.04
CA LYS A 252 -26.00 -3.79 -28.07
C LYS A 252 -26.83 -4.24 -26.87
N VAL A 253 -26.22 -4.28 -25.68
CA VAL A 253 -26.85 -4.71 -24.43
C VAL A 253 -27.22 -3.54 -23.52
N GLY A 254 -28.21 -3.74 -22.66
CA GLY A 254 -28.66 -2.74 -21.68
C GLY A 254 -27.78 -2.63 -20.42
N PRO A 255 -28.06 -1.66 -19.54
CA PRO A 255 -27.27 -1.38 -18.33
C PRO A 255 -27.14 -2.53 -17.32
N ASP A 256 -27.93 -3.60 -17.42
CA ASP A 256 -27.86 -4.74 -16.49
C ASP A 256 -26.97 -5.88 -17.00
N GLN A 257 -26.63 -5.86 -18.30
CA GLN A 257 -25.76 -6.84 -18.94
C GLN A 257 -24.41 -6.27 -19.36
N ALA A 258 -24.30 -4.94 -19.45
CA ALA A 258 -23.07 -4.24 -19.77
C ALA A 258 -21.99 -4.48 -18.69
N MET A 259 -20.73 -4.60 -19.11
CA MET A 259 -19.58 -4.76 -18.23
C MET A 259 -18.50 -3.73 -18.55
N GLY A 260 -17.96 -3.10 -17.50
CA GLY A 260 -16.81 -2.22 -17.60
C GLY A 260 -15.52 -2.99 -17.90
N ALA A 261 -14.38 -2.34 -17.72
CA ALA A 261 -13.08 -2.98 -17.84
C ALA A 261 -12.59 -3.58 -16.51
N ARG A 262 -11.35 -4.07 -16.47
CA ARG A 262 -10.69 -4.51 -15.24
C ARG A 262 -9.89 -3.36 -14.63
N GLY A 263 -10.05 -3.17 -13.32
CA GLY A 263 -9.26 -2.23 -12.55
C GLY A 263 -8.21 -2.98 -11.76
N PHE A 264 -6.93 -2.71 -12.05
CA PHE A 264 -5.85 -3.39 -11.34
C PHE A 264 -5.69 -2.86 -9.92
N ASP A 265 -5.41 -3.79 -9.01
CA ASP A 265 -5.10 -3.48 -7.64
C ASP A 265 -3.71 -2.82 -7.47
N ASN A 266 -3.50 -2.28 -6.28
CA ASN A 266 -2.28 -1.58 -5.92
C ASN A 266 -1.65 -2.19 -4.66
N TYR A 267 -2.44 -2.32 -3.59
CA TYR A 267 -1.90 -2.63 -2.27
C TYR A 267 -1.34 -4.06 -2.20
N SER A 268 -2.05 -5.06 -2.75
CA SER A 268 -1.54 -6.43 -2.78
C SER A 268 -0.39 -6.55 -3.78
N TRP A 269 -0.51 -6.00 -5.01
CA TRP A 269 0.55 -6.11 -6.03
C TRP A 269 1.91 -5.59 -5.55
N HIS A 270 1.93 -4.45 -4.86
CA HIS A 270 3.17 -3.93 -4.31
C HIS A 270 3.77 -4.84 -3.21
N THR A 271 3.04 -5.87 -2.77
CA THR A 271 3.26 -6.66 -1.55
C THR A 271 3.33 -5.78 -0.31
N ASP A 272 2.48 -4.76 -0.33
CA ASP A 272 2.33 -3.78 0.74
C ASP A 272 1.22 -4.18 1.70
N LEU A 273 0.17 -4.84 1.17
CA LEU A 273 -0.89 -5.44 1.99
C LEU A 273 -0.25 -6.47 2.92
N PRO A 274 -0.44 -6.38 4.24
CA PRO A 274 -0.09 -7.43 5.18
C PRO A 274 -1.24 -8.45 5.24
N PRO A 275 -1.14 -9.60 4.55
CA PRO A 275 -2.27 -10.50 4.37
C PRO A 275 -2.79 -11.13 5.66
N GLY A 276 -1.99 -11.26 6.72
CA GLY A 276 -2.46 -11.83 7.98
C GLY A 276 -3.24 -10.84 8.86
N HIS A 277 -3.11 -9.53 8.64
CA HIS A 277 -3.93 -8.55 9.37
C HIS A 277 -5.45 -8.77 9.16
N PRO A 278 -5.98 -8.85 7.92
CA PRO A 278 -7.40 -9.14 7.73
C PRO A 278 -7.79 -10.55 8.19
N MET A 279 -6.86 -11.52 8.17
CA MET A 279 -7.11 -12.86 8.71
C MET A 279 -7.34 -12.82 10.23
N VAL A 280 -6.53 -12.08 10.98
CA VAL A 280 -6.64 -12.02 12.45
C VAL A 280 -7.71 -11.04 12.90
N THR A 281 -7.89 -9.91 12.22
CA THR A 281 -8.68 -8.77 12.73
C THR A 281 -9.96 -8.48 11.97
N GLY A 282 -10.09 -9.03 10.75
CA GLY A 282 -11.14 -8.64 9.79
C GLY A 282 -10.95 -7.24 9.19
N GLN A 283 -9.90 -6.51 9.56
CA GLN A 283 -9.58 -5.20 9.00
C GLN A 283 -8.49 -5.32 7.93
N GLN A 284 -8.59 -4.51 6.88
CA GLN A 284 -7.58 -4.52 5.79
C GLN A 284 -6.15 -4.38 6.33
N THR A 285 -5.93 -3.51 7.30
CA THR A 285 -4.67 -3.34 8.02
C THR A 285 -4.95 -2.72 9.39
N VAL A 286 -4.12 -3.00 10.37
CA VAL A 286 -4.09 -2.27 11.66
C VAL A 286 -2.84 -1.40 11.60
N GLU A 287 -2.98 -0.12 11.93
CA GLU A 287 -1.84 0.78 12.12
C GLU A 287 -2.18 1.95 13.04
N PHE A 288 -1.16 2.78 13.29
CA PHE A 288 -1.24 3.99 14.10
C PHE A 288 -0.46 5.14 13.43
N ASP A 289 -0.72 6.39 13.81
CA ASP A 289 0.13 7.50 13.38
C ASP A 289 1.52 7.37 14.03
N LEU A 290 2.58 7.66 13.29
CA LEU A 290 3.95 7.43 13.77
C LEU A 290 4.31 8.29 14.99
N CYS A 291 3.61 9.41 15.23
CA CYS A 291 3.75 10.19 16.46
C CYS A 291 3.21 9.48 17.71
N ALA A 292 2.44 8.39 17.57
CA ALA A 292 1.96 7.59 18.70
C ALA A 292 3.11 6.98 19.53
N VAL A 293 4.31 6.88 18.95
CA VAL A 293 5.54 6.48 19.65
C VAL A 293 5.82 7.28 20.93
N GLU A 294 5.35 8.53 21.01
CA GLU A 294 5.50 9.33 22.23
C GLU A 294 4.70 8.80 23.43
N HIS A 295 3.75 7.90 23.18
CA HIS A 295 2.87 7.30 24.20
C HIS A 295 3.25 5.87 24.59
N CYS A 296 4.25 5.27 23.93
CA CYS A 296 4.69 3.90 24.24
C CYS A 296 5.91 3.88 25.18
N LYS A 297 6.05 2.76 25.90
CA LYS A 297 7.23 2.48 26.73
C LYS A 297 8.30 1.75 25.93
N THR A 298 7.87 0.87 25.02
CA THR A 298 8.72 0.12 24.12
C THR A 298 8.26 0.31 22.68
N LEU A 299 9.20 0.58 21.78
CA LEU A 299 9.00 0.59 20.34
C LEU A 299 9.83 -0.54 19.72
N VAL A 300 9.16 -1.47 19.06
CA VAL A 300 9.80 -2.49 18.23
C VAL A 300 9.70 -2.05 16.78
N VAL A 301 10.82 -1.63 16.19
CA VAL A 301 10.94 -1.30 14.77
C VAL A 301 11.42 -2.53 14.03
N TRP A 302 10.51 -3.20 13.31
CA TRP A 302 10.79 -4.51 12.71
C TRP A 302 10.78 -4.46 11.19
N GLY A 303 11.97 -4.52 10.58
CA GLY A 303 12.18 -4.47 9.13
C GLY A 303 11.67 -3.19 8.47
N MET A 304 11.61 -2.11 9.25
CA MET A 304 11.37 -0.76 8.77
C MET A 304 12.64 0.07 8.97
N ASN A 305 13.21 0.58 7.86
CA ASN A 305 14.28 1.57 7.96
C ASN A 305 13.69 2.99 8.08
N TRP A 306 12.97 3.25 9.19
CA TRP A 306 12.23 4.47 9.51
C TRP A 306 12.98 5.75 9.12
N ILE A 307 14.26 5.89 9.53
CA ILE A 307 15.08 7.09 9.28
C ILE A 307 15.18 7.44 7.78
N THR A 308 15.17 6.44 6.91
CA THR A 308 15.30 6.64 5.45
C THR A 308 13.96 6.65 4.72
N THR A 309 12.96 5.93 5.23
CA THR A 309 11.70 5.68 4.52
C THR A 309 10.55 6.53 5.04
N LYS A 310 10.70 7.17 6.21
CA LYS A 310 9.71 8.04 6.89
C LYS A 310 10.39 9.32 7.36
N MET A 311 11.22 9.95 6.51
CA MET A 311 12.17 10.99 6.92
C MET A 311 11.54 12.18 7.65
N PRO A 312 10.43 12.78 7.18
CA PRO A 312 9.77 13.89 7.87
C PRO A 312 9.15 13.50 9.21
N ASP A 313 8.86 12.21 9.42
CA ASP A 313 8.27 11.67 10.66
C ASP A 313 9.34 10.99 11.54
N SER A 314 10.62 11.04 11.16
CA SER A 314 11.70 10.31 11.85
C SER A 314 12.10 10.94 13.19
N HIS A 315 11.85 12.23 13.35
CA HIS A 315 12.15 12.93 14.59
C HIS A 315 11.31 12.39 15.76
N TRP A 316 10.07 11.93 15.52
CA TRP A 316 9.22 11.31 16.54
C TRP A 316 9.89 10.11 17.21
N LEU A 317 10.53 9.23 16.43
CA LEU A 317 11.29 8.09 16.97
C LEU A 317 12.43 8.56 17.86
N THR A 318 13.24 9.53 17.40
CA THR A 318 14.40 9.99 18.16
C THR A 318 14.01 10.79 19.41
N GLU A 319 12.95 11.58 19.33
CA GLU A 319 12.45 12.38 20.45
C GLU A 319 11.79 11.49 21.51
N ALA A 320 11.00 10.49 21.12
CA ALA A 320 10.44 9.53 22.05
C ALA A 320 11.54 8.74 22.78
N ARG A 321 12.60 8.33 22.06
CA ARG A 321 13.77 7.72 22.68
C ARG A 321 14.42 8.61 23.74
N LEU A 322 14.62 9.90 23.43
CA LEU A 322 15.15 10.86 24.41
C LEU A 322 14.23 11.07 25.62
N LYS A 323 12.93 10.83 25.46
CA LYS A 323 11.92 10.87 26.54
C LYS A 323 11.80 9.56 27.33
N GLY A 324 12.58 8.54 27.00
CA GLY A 324 12.64 7.27 27.73
C GLY A 324 11.90 6.11 27.09
N THR A 325 11.36 6.25 25.88
CA THR A 325 10.87 5.10 25.10
C THR A 325 12.07 4.23 24.70
N LYS A 326 12.03 2.95 25.06
CA LYS A 326 13.04 1.97 24.64
C LYS A 326 12.83 1.62 23.17
N VAL A 327 13.87 1.76 22.34
CA VAL A 327 13.80 1.45 20.90
C VAL A 327 14.56 0.16 20.61
N ILE A 328 13.84 -0.85 20.13
CA ILE A 328 14.39 -2.14 19.70
C ILE A 328 14.27 -2.21 18.17
N VAL A 329 15.38 -2.44 17.47
CA VAL A 329 15.40 -2.54 16.01
C VAL A 329 15.69 -3.98 15.60
N ILE A 330 14.80 -4.59 14.83
CA ILE A 330 14.97 -5.94 14.28
C ILE A 330 15.06 -5.81 12.76
N ALA A 331 16.16 -6.22 12.16
CA ALA A 331 16.41 -6.09 10.71
C ALA A 331 17.34 -7.19 10.19
N CYS A 332 17.52 -7.30 8.87
CA CYS A 332 18.48 -8.24 8.27
C CYS A 332 19.89 -7.64 8.20
N GLU A 333 20.01 -6.35 8.50
CA GLU A 333 21.21 -5.54 8.35
C GLU A 333 21.27 -4.43 9.41
N TYR A 334 22.47 -3.88 9.64
CA TYR A 334 22.62 -2.68 10.47
C TYR A 334 22.18 -1.43 9.68
N SER A 335 20.87 -1.21 9.62
CA SER A 335 20.25 -0.11 8.86
C SER A 335 20.50 1.27 9.48
N SER A 336 20.16 2.36 8.76
CA SER A 336 20.24 3.72 9.33
C SER A 336 19.40 3.87 10.60
N THR A 337 18.29 3.13 10.71
CA THR A 337 17.44 3.14 11.90
C THR A 337 18.07 2.40 13.08
N ALA A 338 18.90 1.38 12.82
CA ALA A 338 19.66 0.68 13.86
C ALA A 338 20.58 1.63 14.65
N SER A 339 21.12 2.68 14.00
CA SER A 339 21.92 3.72 14.68
C SER A 339 21.15 4.53 15.75
N LYS A 340 19.82 4.39 15.79
CA LYS A 340 18.92 5.02 16.77
C LYS A 340 18.21 4.01 17.67
N GLY A 341 18.56 2.73 17.60
CA GLY A 341 18.07 1.70 18.51
C GLY A 341 18.90 1.64 19.80
N ASP A 342 18.26 1.29 20.91
CA ASP A 342 18.93 0.91 22.15
C ASP A 342 19.36 -0.56 22.12
N GLU A 343 18.61 -1.40 21.40
CA GLU A 343 18.95 -2.79 21.09
C GLU A 343 18.75 -3.03 19.59
N VAL A 344 19.67 -3.76 18.96
CA VAL A 344 19.61 -4.11 17.54
C VAL A 344 19.79 -5.61 17.40
N VAL A 345 18.82 -6.27 16.79
CA VAL A 345 18.83 -7.71 16.50
C VAL A 345 18.91 -7.90 14.99
N VAL A 346 20.03 -8.46 14.53
CA VAL A 346 20.23 -8.82 13.11
C VAL A 346 19.80 -10.26 12.90
N VAL A 347 18.90 -10.51 11.95
CA VAL A 347 18.26 -11.81 11.76
C VAL A 347 18.33 -12.32 10.33
N ARG A 348 18.20 -13.64 10.15
CA ARG A 348 18.09 -14.31 8.86
C ARG A 348 16.84 -13.82 8.12
N PRO A 349 16.95 -13.38 6.85
CA PRO A 349 15.79 -12.93 6.07
C PRO A 349 14.70 -14.00 5.94
N GLY A 350 13.44 -13.57 6.02
CA GLY A 350 12.27 -14.46 5.89
C GLY A 350 11.94 -15.29 7.13
N THR A 351 12.64 -15.11 8.27
CA THR A 351 12.45 -15.90 9.49
C THR A 351 11.70 -15.18 10.62
N THR A 352 11.01 -14.09 10.28
CA THR A 352 10.18 -13.32 11.22
C THR A 352 9.13 -14.17 11.95
N PRO A 353 8.40 -15.12 11.29
CA PRO A 353 7.53 -16.08 11.96
C PRO A 353 8.23 -16.83 13.12
N ALA A 354 9.34 -17.51 12.84
CA ALA A 354 10.12 -18.24 13.84
C ALA A 354 10.60 -17.35 14.99
N LEU A 355 11.02 -16.11 14.71
CA LEU A 355 11.45 -15.18 15.76
C LEU A 355 10.28 -14.75 16.65
N ALA A 356 9.12 -14.43 16.05
CA ALA A 356 7.93 -14.06 16.80
C ALA A 356 7.44 -15.23 17.68
N LEU A 357 7.43 -16.46 17.13
CA LEU A 357 7.14 -17.68 17.89
C LEU A 357 8.15 -17.91 19.02
N GLY A 358 9.43 -17.58 18.82
CA GLY A 358 10.45 -17.59 19.86
C GLY A 358 10.18 -16.61 21.01
N PHE A 359 9.71 -15.40 20.70
CA PHE A 359 9.26 -14.47 21.72
C PHE A 359 8.02 -14.99 22.46
N CYS A 360 7.05 -15.54 21.73
CA CYS A 360 5.86 -16.19 22.30
C CYS A 360 6.24 -17.37 23.21
N ASN A 361 7.26 -18.16 22.88
CA ASN A 361 7.76 -19.28 23.68
C ASN A 361 8.17 -18.81 25.08
N VAL A 362 9.03 -17.78 25.15
CA VAL A 362 9.47 -17.21 26.43
C VAL A 362 8.27 -16.69 27.23
N ILE A 363 7.36 -15.95 26.57
CA ILE A 363 6.17 -15.37 27.23
C ILE A 363 5.23 -16.44 27.78
N LEU A 364 4.94 -17.50 27.02
CA LEU A 364 4.05 -18.59 27.45
C LEU A 364 4.71 -19.45 28.53
N ARG A 365 5.97 -19.85 28.34
CA ARG A 365 6.75 -20.65 29.28
C ARG A 365 6.87 -19.97 30.65
N GLU A 366 7.12 -18.67 30.66
CA GLU A 366 7.28 -17.86 31.88
C GLU A 366 5.94 -17.26 32.38
N LYS A 367 4.83 -17.56 31.70
CA LYS A 367 3.47 -17.07 32.02
C LYS A 367 3.38 -15.54 32.13
N LEU A 368 4.04 -14.83 31.21
CA LEU A 368 4.11 -13.37 31.15
C LEU A 368 2.99 -12.72 30.31
N TYR A 369 2.04 -13.51 29.80
CA TYR A 369 0.95 -13.02 28.96
C TYR A 369 -0.16 -12.34 29.76
N ASP A 370 -0.85 -11.36 29.16
CA ASP A 370 -2.04 -10.71 29.71
C ASP A 370 -3.24 -11.66 29.59
N LEU A 371 -3.46 -12.44 30.66
CA LEU A 371 -4.54 -13.42 30.74
C LEU A 371 -5.93 -12.82 30.48
N ASN A 372 -6.19 -11.60 30.97
CA ASN A 372 -7.49 -10.96 30.79
C ASN A 372 -7.70 -10.58 29.34
N TYR A 373 -6.67 -10.03 28.68
CA TYR A 373 -6.73 -9.70 27.27
C TYR A 373 -6.95 -10.96 26.42
N VAL A 374 -6.16 -12.01 26.66
CA VAL A 374 -6.27 -13.30 25.95
C VAL A 374 -7.69 -13.84 26.04
N LYS A 375 -8.29 -13.91 27.23
CA LYS A 375 -9.62 -14.47 27.42
C LYS A 375 -10.74 -13.65 26.77
N GLN A 376 -10.60 -12.33 26.74
CA GLN A 376 -11.68 -11.42 26.30
C GLN A 376 -11.62 -11.09 24.80
N TRP A 377 -10.43 -11.04 24.22
CA TRP A 377 -10.19 -10.44 22.90
C TRP A 377 -9.71 -11.40 21.83
N THR A 378 -9.38 -12.64 22.18
CA THR A 378 -8.84 -13.64 21.24
C THR A 378 -9.73 -14.88 21.18
N ASP A 379 -9.61 -15.64 20.10
CA ASP A 379 -10.22 -16.96 19.93
C ASP A 379 -9.50 -18.08 20.71
N LEU A 380 -8.42 -17.77 21.41
CA LEU A 380 -7.61 -18.74 22.15
C LEU A 380 -8.40 -19.59 23.16
N PRO A 381 -9.48 -19.09 23.82
CA PRO A 381 -10.33 -19.91 24.68
C PRO A 381 -11.30 -20.87 23.96
N PHE A 382 -11.40 -20.80 22.63
CA PHE A 382 -12.39 -21.58 21.88
C PHE A 382 -12.00 -23.05 21.88
N LEU A 383 -13.00 -23.93 21.95
CA LEU A 383 -12.78 -25.36 21.82
C LEU A 383 -12.72 -25.76 20.35
N VAL A 384 -11.66 -26.46 19.96
CA VAL A 384 -11.46 -27.10 18.67
C VAL A 384 -11.73 -28.59 18.82
N ARG A 385 -12.52 -29.16 17.92
CA ARG A 385 -12.79 -30.60 17.87
C ARG A 385 -11.60 -31.35 17.26
N MET A 386 -11.09 -32.37 17.94
CA MET A 386 -9.91 -33.11 17.46
C MET A 386 -10.23 -34.11 16.33
N ASP A 387 -11.50 -34.45 16.11
CA ASP A 387 -11.91 -35.30 14.99
C ASP A 387 -11.95 -34.51 13.65
N THR A 388 -12.43 -33.27 13.66
CA THR A 388 -12.64 -32.47 12.43
C THR A 388 -11.73 -31.26 12.26
N LEU A 389 -11.00 -30.85 13.32
CA LEU A 389 -10.25 -29.59 13.39
C LEU A 389 -11.10 -28.31 13.21
N GLN A 390 -12.43 -28.43 13.35
CA GLN A 390 -13.35 -27.30 13.37
C GLN A 390 -13.53 -26.76 14.78
N ASN A 391 -13.78 -25.46 14.93
CA ASN A 391 -14.20 -24.91 16.22
C ASN A 391 -15.58 -25.51 16.58
N LEU A 392 -15.74 -25.90 17.84
CA LEU A 392 -16.99 -26.43 18.36
C LEU A 392 -18.07 -25.35 18.36
N ARG A 393 -19.21 -25.64 17.73
CA ARG A 393 -20.34 -24.70 17.63
C ARG A 393 -21.36 -24.96 18.72
N ALA A 394 -22.02 -23.89 19.19
CA ALA A 394 -23.06 -23.96 20.21
C ALA A 394 -24.21 -24.89 19.79
N LYS A 395 -24.63 -24.84 18.51
CA LYS A 395 -25.65 -25.72 17.93
C LYS A 395 -25.32 -27.22 18.02
N ASP A 396 -24.04 -27.57 18.10
CA ASP A 396 -23.60 -28.97 18.18
C ASP A 396 -23.68 -29.49 19.62
N VAL A 397 -23.75 -28.61 20.62
CA VAL A 397 -23.66 -28.95 22.06
C VAL A 397 -24.99 -28.73 22.79
N PHE A 398 -25.68 -27.62 22.52
CA PHE A 398 -26.88 -27.25 23.25
C PHE A 398 -28.14 -27.65 22.44
N PRO A 399 -29.01 -28.53 22.98
CA PRO A 399 -30.26 -28.89 22.31
C PRO A 399 -31.14 -27.66 22.06
N ASN A 400 -31.71 -27.55 20.85
CA ASN A 400 -32.53 -26.42 20.42
C ASN A 400 -31.82 -25.05 20.48
N ASP A 401 -30.50 -25.00 20.34
CA ASP A 401 -29.75 -23.74 20.29
C ASP A 401 -30.29 -22.80 19.20
N GLN A 402 -30.51 -21.55 19.57
CA GLN A 402 -30.83 -20.48 18.65
C GLN A 402 -29.65 -19.51 18.59
N LEU A 403 -29.36 -18.99 17.41
CA LEU A 403 -28.31 -17.99 17.24
C LEU A 403 -28.55 -16.80 18.17
N ALA A 404 -27.51 -16.39 18.91
CA ALA A 404 -27.59 -15.21 19.75
C ALA A 404 -27.90 -13.97 18.89
N GLU A 405 -28.82 -13.15 19.39
CA GLU A 405 -29.07 -11.82 18.86
C GLU A 405 -27.83 -10.94 19.05
N LEU A 406 -27.38 -10.29 17.97
CA LEU A 406 -26.23 -9.40 17.99
C LEU A 406 -26.72 -7.96 18.13
N LYS A 407 -26.24 -7.25 19.15
CA LYS A 407 -26.58 -5.86 19.46
C LYS A 407 -25.62 -4.85 18.87
N SER A 408 -24.42 -5.29 18.47
CA SER A 408 -23.36 -4.45 17.88
C SER A 408 -23.23 -4.68 16.37
N THR A 409 -24.11 -5.50 15.79
CA THR A 409 -24.05 -5.93 14.40
C THR A 409 -25.45 -5.91 13.78
N LYS A 410 -25.62 -5.14 12.71
CA LYS A 410 -26.83 -5.17 11.88
C LYS A 410 -26.78 -6.39 10.96
N ILE A 411 -27.77 -7.26 11.07
CA ILE A 411 -27.96 -8.39 10.14
C ILE A 411 -28.75 -7.92 8.93
N LEU A 412 -28.13 -8.04 7.74
CA LEU A 412 -28.75 -7.69 6.47
C LEU A 412 -29.53 -8.89 5.93
N LYS A 413 -30.85 -8.74 5.78
CA LYS A 413 -31.71 -9.82 5.26
C LYS A 413 -31.49 -10.03 3.78
N LYS A 414 -31.77 -11.23 3.29
CA LYS A 414 -31.69 -11.53 1.85
C LYS A 414 -32.53 -10.54 1.03
N GLY A 415 -31.89 -9.87 0.08
CA GLY A 415 -32.51 -8.85 -0.79
C GLY A 415 -32.54 -7.43 -0.23
N GLU A 416 -32.19 -7.22 1.04
CA GLU A 416 -31.99 -5.88 1.60
C GLU A 416 -30.70 -5.28 1.02
N LYS A 417 -30.74 -4.00 0.63
CA LYS A 417 -29.57 -3.29 0.11
C LYS A 417 -28.70 -2.82 1.28
N GLU A 418 -27.40 -3.04 1.16
CA GLU A 418 -26.44 -2.45 2.09
C GLU A 418 -26.57 -0.92 2.06
N PRO A 419 -26.74 -0.26 3.22
CA PRO A 419 -26.74 1.20 3.27
C PRO A 419 -25.37 1.76 2.84
N PRO A 420 -25.29 2.99 2.33
CA PRO A 420 -24.01 3.64 2.04
C PRO A 420 -23.10 3.69 3.28
N ALA A 421 -21.79 3.60 3.08
CA ALA A 421 -20.78 3.57 4.16
C ALA A 421 -20.93 4.71 5.19
N ILE A 422 -21.37 5.90 4.75
CA ILE A 422 -21.58 7.07 5.65
C ILE A 422 -22.74 6.88 6.65
N GLN A 423 -23.60 5.89 6.43
CA GLN A 423 -24.72 5.55 7.30
C GLN A 423 -24.41 4.34 8.20
N HIS A 424 -23.21 3.76 8.09
CA HIS A 424 -22.79 2.63 8.92
C HIS A 424 -22.50 3.13 10.34
N VAL A 425 -23.42 2.88 11.27
CA VAL A 425 -23.24 3.13 12.71
C VAL A 425 -22.84 1.86 13.47
N GLU A 426 -23.06 0.70 12.86
CA GLU A 426 -22.78 -0.64 13.36
C GLU A 426 -22.08 -1.46 12.28
N GLN A 427 -21.50 -2.60 12.66
CA GLN A 427 -20.99 -3.56 11.68
C GLN A 427 -22.16 -4.22 10.95
N ILE A 428 -22.01 -4.49 9.65
CA ILE A 428 -23.07 -5.08 8.83
C ILE A 428 -22.65 -6.47 8.38
N VAL A 429 -23.52 -7.45 8.59
CA VAL A 429 -23.26 -8.85 8.23
C VAL A 429 -24.48 -9.43 7.52
N PRO A 430 -24.32 -10.06 6.34
CA PRO A 430 -25.38 -10.82 5.69
C PRO A 430 -25.90 -11.96 6.58
N GLU A 431 -27.23 -12.16 6.58
CA GLU A 431 -27.89 -13.24 7.33
C GLU A 431 -27.28 -14.62 7.05
N GLU A 432 -26.96 -14.92 5.79
CA GLU A 432 -26.34 -16.18 5.36
C GLU A 432 -24.96 -16.39 6.02
N LEU A 433 -24.15 -15.33 6.14
CA LEU A 433 -22.85 -15.41 6.81
C LEU A 433 -23.01 -15.58 8.33
N ARG A 434 -23.93 -14.83 8.96
CA ARG A 434 -24.23 -14.98 10.39
C ARG A 434 -24.66 -16.41 10.73
N ALA A 435 -25.49 -17.01 9.88
CA ALA A 435 -25.94 -18.39 10.02
C ALA A 435 -24.81 -19.40 9.84
N ALA A 436 -23.92 -19.18 8.86
CA ALA A 436 -22.76 -20.03 8.63
C ALA A 436 -21.76 -20.00 9.80
N TRP A 437 -21.52 -18.83 10.38
CA TRP A 437 -20.56 -18.67 11.48
C TRP A 437 -21.01 -19.36 12.77
N GLY A 438 -22.31 -19.28 13.10
CA GLY A 438 -22.84 -19.82 14.35
C GLY A 438 -22.33 -19.07 15.59
N ASP A 439 -22.57 -19.65 16.77
CA ASP A 439 -21.96 -19.23 18.03
C ASP A 439 -20.92 -20.28 18.47
N TYR A 440 -19.93 -19.86 19.26
CA TYR A 440 -18.78 -20.66 19.64
C TYR A 440 -18.93 -21.22 21.07
N VAL A 441 -18.04 -22.14 21.45
CA VAL A 441 -18.04 -22.80 22.76
C VAL A 441 -16.66 -22.69 23.42
N TRP A 442 -16.66 -22.39 24.71
CA TRP A 442 -15.49 -22.49 25.59
C TRP A 442 -15.83 -23.38 26.80
N TRP A 443 -14.82 -23.94 27.47
CA TRP A 443 -15.04 -24.77 28.67
C TRP A 443 -14.80 -23.97 29.94
N ASP A 444 -15.80 -23.85 30.80
CA ASP A 444 -15.66 -23.21 32.10
C ASP A 444 -15.18 -24.22 33.15
N ARG A 445 -13.94 -24.05 33.63
CA ARG A 445 -13.36 -24.95 34.64
C ARG A 445 -14.09 -24.88 35.97
N LYS A 446 -14.68 -23.73 36.32
CA LYS A 446 -15.38 -23.57 37.60
C LYS A 446 -16.66 -24.40 37.65
N SER A 447 -17.46 -24.35 36.58
CA SER A 447 -18.68 -25.16 36.46
C SER A 447 -18.44 -26.55 35.85
N ASN A 448 -17.23 -26.80 35.37
CA ASN A 448 -16.82 -28.00 34.63
C ASN A 448 -17.81 -28.35 33.50
N ALA A 449 -18.16 -27.35 32.68
CA ALA A 449 -19.18 -27.47 31.65
C ALA A 449 -18.89 -26.57 30.44
N PRO A 450 -19.40 -26.91 29.24
CA PRO A 450 -19.30 -26.05 28.08
C PRO A 450 -20.19 -24.81 28.25
N LYS A 451 -19.72 -23.67 27.77
CA LYS A 451 -20.43 -22.39 27.77
C LYS A 451 -20.48 -21.82 26.36
N LYS A 452 -21.64 -21.31 26.00
CA LYS A 452 -21.88 -20.58 24.74
C LYS A 452 -21.20 -19.21 24.76
N LEU A 453 -20.70 -18.80 23.60
CA LEU A 453 -20.07 -17.51 23.37
C LEU A 453 -20.46 -16.94 22.01
N SER A 454 -21.15 -15.81 22.02
CA SER A 454 -21.49 -15.10 20.78
C SER A 454 -20.40 -14.10 20.38
N ARG A 455 -20.58 -13.58 19.16
CA ARG A 455 -19.70 -12.57 18.56
C ARG A 455 -19.58 -11.29 19.40
N ASP A 456 -20.65 -10.87 20.05
CA ASP A 456 -20.72 -9.60 20.80
C ASP A 456 -20.22 -9.70 22.25
N MET A 457 -19.94 -10.91 22.74
CA MET A 457 -19.54 -11.16 24.13
C MET A 457 -18.04 -10.89 24.34
N VAL A 458 -17.59 -9.68 24.09
CA VAL A 458 -16.17 -9.26 24.17
C VAL A 458 -15.97 -8.15 25.21
N GLY A 459 -14.73 -7.94 25.65
CA GLY A 459 -14.39 -6.93 26.65
C GLY A 459 -15.26 -7.03 27.90
N LYS A 460 -15.91 -5.93 28.28
CA LYS A 460 -16.82 -5.89 29.45
C LYS A 460 -18.07 -6.77 29.32
N PHE A 461 -18.44 -7.17 28.09
CA PHE A 461 -19.57 -8.06 27.81
C PHE A 461 -19.14 -9.53 27.72
N SER A 462 -17.85 -9.82 27.88
CA SER A 462 -17.36 -11.20 27.88
C SER A 462 -17.73 -11.91 29.18
N ASN A 463 -18.22 -13.14 29.07
CA ASN A 463 -18.47 -14.04 30.19
C ASN A 463 -17.35 -15.07 30.39
N VAL A 464 -16.26 -14.99 29.62
CA VAL A 464 -15.11 -15.90 29.68
C VAL A 464 -14.29 -15.58 30.93
N THR A 465 -14.60 -16.25 32.04
CA THR A 465 -13.97 -16.01 33.34
C THR A 465 -12.82 -16.98 33.58
N ASP A 466 -13.11 -18.28 33.71
CA ASP A 466 -12.10 -19.33 33.95
C ASP A 466 -12.09 -20.43 32.87
N PRO A 467 -11.68 -20.11 31.63
CA PRO A 467 -11.61 -21.07 30.55
C PRO A 467 -10.54 -22.15 30.76
N LEU A 468 -10.81 -23.33 30.23
CA LEU A 468 -9.79 -24.32 29.92
C LEU A 468 -8.87 -23.77 28.83
N LEU A 469 -7.68 -23.32 29.21
CA LEU A 469 -6.65 -22.90 28.27
C LEU A 469 -5.67 -24.03 27.94
N GLU A 470 -5.38 -24.93 28.88
CA GLU A 470 -4.43 -26.03 28.69
C GLU A 470 -5.13 -27.38 28.88
N GLY A 471 -4.74 -28.38 28.09
CA GLY A 471 -5.27 -29.74 28.12
C GLY A 471 -6.48 -30.00 27.22
N SER A 472 -7.07 -31.18 27.37
CA SER A 472 -8.22 -31.64 26.59
C SER A 472 -9.41 -32.01 27.46
N VAL A 473 -10.60 -31.90 26.89
CA VAL A 473 -11.89 -32.22 27.52
C VAL A 473 -12.75 -33.04 26.57
N GLU A 474 -13.53 -33.97 27.11
CA GLU A 474 -14.58 -34.66 26.36
C GLU A 474 -15.89 -33.87 26.44
N VAL A 475 -16.45 -33.52 25.28
CA VAL A 475 -17.74 -32.83 25.18
C VAL A 475 -18.77 -33.77 24.58
N THR A 476 -19.90 -33.94 25.25
CA THR A 476 -21.07 -34.64 24.71
C THR A 476 -21.85 -33.69 23.80
N LEU A 477 -21.96 -34.03 22.52
CA LEU A 477 -22.75 -33.32 21.53
C LEU A 477 -24.25 -33.56 21.74
N ALA A 478 -25.10 -32.71 21.14
CA ALA A 478 -26.55 -32.82 21.23
C ALA A 478 -27.11 -34.13 20.64
N ASN A 479 -26.35 -34.80 19.76
CA ASN A 479 -26.69 -36.12 19.21
C ASN A 479 -26.22 -37.30 20.11
N GLY A 480 -25.66 -37.02 21.30
CA GLY A 480 -25.13 -38.02 22.23
C GLY A 480 -23.69 -38.48 21.94
N GLN A 481 -23.10 -38.09 20.82
CA GLN A 481 -21.70 -38.40 20.49
C GLN A 481 -20.76 -37.65 21.43
N LYS A 482 -19.74 -38.34 21.95
CA LYS A 482 -18.65 -37.72 22.71
C LYS A 482 -17.50 -37.37 21.77
N VAL A 483 -17.02 -36.13 21.84
CA VAL A 483 -15.87 -35.65 21.06
C VAL A 483 -14.80 -35.08 21.98
N ARG A 484 -13.54 -35.41 21.71
CA ARG A 484 -12.40 -34.80 22.39
C ARG A 484 -12.15 -33.41 21.81
N CYS A 485 -12.11 -32.41 22.67
CA CYS A 485 -11.84 -31.03 22.33
C CYS A 485 -10.61 -30.52 23.08
N ARG A 486 -9.86 -29.61 22.44
CA ARG A 486 -8.77 -28.85 23.04
C ARG A 486 -9.03 -27.37 22.81
N SER A 487 -8.50 -26.50 23.64
CA SER A 487 -8.60 -25.06 23.35
C SER A 487 -7.66 -24.69 22.20
N SER A 488 -7.96 -23.62 21.46
CA SER A 488 -7.01 -23.06 20.49
C SER A 488 -5.70 -22.61 21.15
N PHE A 489 -5.76 -22.13 22.40
CA PHE A 489 -4.58 -21.79 23.21
C PHE A 489 -3.65 -22.98 23.41
N ASP A 490 -4.19 -24.13 23.79
CA ASP A 490 -3.44 -25.35 24.09
C ASP A 490 -2.68 -25.86 22.86
N LEU A 491 -3.36 -25.86 21.70
CA LEU A 491 -2.77 -26.23 20.41
C LEU A 491 -1.65 -25.27 20.01
N ILE A 492 -1.86 -23.96 20.15
CA ILE A 492 -0.84 -22.96 19.82
C ILE A 492 0.34 -23.05 20.78
N GLN A 493 0.10 -23.25 22.08
CA GLN A 493 1.15 -23.38 23.08
C GLN A 493 2.01 -24.63 22.84
N GLU A 494 1.41 -25.77 22.52
CA GLU A 494 2.14 -26.99 22.14
C GLU A 494 3.06 -26.74 20.95
N TYR A 495 2.57 -26.07 19.90
CA TYR A 495 3.38 -25.73 18.73
C TYR A 495 4.51 -24.75 19.07
N VAL A 496 4.20 -23.66 19.77
CA VAL A 496 5.15 -22.61 20.17
C VAL A 496 6.25 -23.14 21.09
N ALA A 497 5.99 -24.19 21.87
CA ALA A 497 6.98 -24.84 22.73
C ALA A 497 8.21 -25.34 21.95
N HIS A 498 8.08 -25.64 20.65
CA HIS A 498 9.18 -26.07 19.79
C HIS A 498 10.17 -24.95 19.42
N PHE A 499 9.76 -23.69 19.54
CA PHE A 499 10.58 -22.52 19.24
C PHE A 499 11.30 -22.01 20.50
N ASP A 500 11.99 -22.90 21.20
CA ASP A 500 12.83 -22.48 22.32
C ASP A 500 13.97 -21.54 21.85
N PRO A 501 14.52 -20.70 22.73
CA PRO A 501 15.53 -19.71 22.32
C PRO A 501 16.74 -20.29 21.57
N LYS A 502 17.16 -21.53 21.86
CA LYS A 502 18.31 -22.13 21.17
C LYS A 502 17.95 -22.56 19.75
N THR A 503 16.80 -23.18 19.59
CA THR A 503 16.26 -23.51 18.25
C THR A 503 16.05 -22.24 17.42
N VAL A 504 15.53 -21.16 18.02
CA VAL A 504 15.33 -19.86 17.37
C VAL A 504 16.65 -19.22 16.98
N GLU A 505 17.71 -19.33 17.79
CA GLU A 505 19.04 -18.84 17.43
C GLU A 505 19.58 -19.53 16.18
N GLU A 506 19.47 -20.86 16.10
CA GLU A 506 19.90 -21.62 14.92
C GLU A 506 19.08 -21.24 13.68
N LEU A 507 17.76 -21.09 13.84
CA LEU A 507 16.83 -20.76 12.75
C LEU A 507 16.95 -19.32 12.27
N THR A 508 17.14 -18.36 13.16
CA THR A 508 16.93 -16.92 12.86
C THR A 508 18.21 -16.10 12.98
N TRP A 509 19.28 -16.66 13.53
CA TRP A 509 20.51 -15.96 13.92
C TRP A 509 20.34 -14.94 15.06
N ALA A 510 19.13 -14.77 15.61
CA ALA A 510 18.92 -13.96 16.79
C ALA A 510 19.55 -14.65 18.02
N PRO A 511 20.51 -14.02 18.72
CA PRO A 511 21.14 -14.64 19.88
C PRO A 511 20.12 -15.00 20.96
N VAL A 512 20.32 -16.12 21.67
CA VAL A 512 19.45 -16.56 22.78
C VAL A 512 19.14 -15.42 23.75
N ALA A 513 20.17 -14.69 24.18
CA ALA A 513 20.04 -13.58 25.11
C ALA A 513 19.16 -12.44 24.57
N ALA A 514 19.20 -12.18 23.26
CA ALA A 514 18.34 -11.19 22.63
C ALA A 514 16.89 -11.67 22.58
N VAL A 515 16.66 -12.95 22.27
CA VAL A 515 15.31 -13.55 22.25
C VAL A 515 14.64 -13.41 23.61
N GLU A 516 15.33 -13.80 24.68
CA GLU A 516 14.79 -13.69 26.03
C GLU A 516 14.63 -12.24 26.50
N SER A 517 15.61 -11.37 26.22
CA SER A 517 15.59 -9.96 26.60
C SER A 517 14.39 -9.24 25.98
N VAL A 518 14.22 -9.35 24.66
CA VAL A 518 13.15 -8.66 23.94
C VAL A 518 11.77 -9.18 24.38
N ALA A 519 11.60 -10.50 24.51
CA ALA A 519 10.34 -11.09 24.96
C ALA A 519 9.91 -10.56 26.34
N ARG A 520 10.83 -10.55 27.31
CA ARG A 520 10.58 -10.03 28.67
C ARG A 520 10.30 -8.53 28.66
N GLN A 521 11.00 -7.74 27.83
CA GLN A 521 10.77 -6.30 27.70
C GLN A 521 9.39 -5.97 27.13
N VAL A 522 8.95 -6.69 26.10
CA VAL A 522 7.62 -6.52 25.48
C VAL A 522 6.50 -6.90 26.46
N ALA A 523 6.72 -7.95 27.27
CA ALA A 523 5.73 -8.41 28.24
C ALA A 523 5.70 -7.63 29.57
N LYS A 524 6.76 -6.85 29.87
CA LYS A 524 6.93 -6.14 31.15
C LYS A 524 5.74 -5.24 31.51
N GLU A 525 5.23 -4.49 30.54
CA GLU A 525 4.12 -3.55 30.72
C GLU A 525 3.08 -3.75 29.58
N PRO A 526 2.12 -4.67 29.76
CA PRO A 526 1.13 -4.98 28.73
C PRO A 526 0.37 -3.76 28.22
N GLY A 527 0.22 -3.66 26.89
CA GLY A 527 -0.47 -2.52 26.27
C GLY A 527 0.36 -1.28 26.03
N THR A 528 1.67 -1.32 26.24
CA THR A 528 2.58 -0.18 26.09
C THR A 528 3.70 -0.39 25.07
N THR A 529 3.59 -1.43 24.23
CA THR A 529 4.53 -1.72 23.13
C THR A 529 3.91 -1.44 21.77
N LEU A 530 4.54 -0.57 21.00
CA LEU A 530 4.22 -0.36 19.59
C LEU A 530 5.14 -1.22 18.71
N PHE A 531 4.55 -2.01 17.83
CA PHE A 531 5.25 -2.76 16.79
C PHE A 531 5.11 -2.00 15.47
N ALA A 532 6.17 -1.30 15.07
CA ALA A 532 6.24 -0.61 13.79
C ALA A 532 6.92 -1.51 12.75
N ILE A 533 6.11 -2.32 12.06
CA ILE A 533 6.57 -3.33 11.11
C ILE A 533 6.64 -2.71 9.71
N GLY A 534 7.79 -2.87 9.06
CA GLY A 534 8.01 -2.39 7.70
C GLY A 534 7.79 -3.46 6.64
N MET A 535 8.17 -3.11 5.41
CA MET A 535 8.05 -4.01 4.27
C MET A 535 9.13 -5.09 4.20
N GLY A 536 10.22 -4.97 4.98
CA GLY A 536 11.27 -5.97 5.07
C GLY A 536 10.70 -7.38 5.24
N PRO A 537 9.95 -7.66 6.32
CA PRO A 537 9.37 -8.98 6.55
C PRO A 537 8.04 -9.22 5.82
N ASN A 538 7.43 -8.18 5.22
CA ASN A 538 6.15 -8.30 4.52
C ASN A 538 6.28 -8.81 3.07
N GLN A 539 7.42 -8.56 2.42
CA GLN A 539 7.60 -8.87 1.00
C GLN A 539 8.13 -10.29 0.76
N PHE A 540 7.59 -11.25 1.52
CA PHE A 540 7.84 -12.69 1.40
C PHE A 540 6.55 -13.43 1.04
N PHE A 541 6.69 -14.61 0.45
CA PHE A 541 5.56 -15.45 0.02
C PHE A 541 4.64 -15.80 1.21
N ASN A 542 5.23 -16.26 2.32
CA ASN A 542 4.53 -16.67 3.55
C ASN A 542 4.35 -15.50 4.54
N SER A 543 4.06 -14.28 4.04
CA SER A 543 3.98 -13.06 4.88
C SER A 543 2.72 -13.00 5.75
N ASP A 544 1.71 -13.81 5.43
CA ASP A 544 0.51 -14.02 6.23
C ASP A 544 0.85 -14.66 7.58
N ASN A 545 1.74 -15.66 7.59
CA ASN A 545 2.23 -16.27 8.82
C ASN A 545 2.98 -15.23 9.69
N LYS A 546 3.88 -14.45 9.07
CA LYS A 546 4.59 -13.33 9.75
C LYS A 546 3.62 -12.40 10.47
N ASP A 547 2.56 -11.97 9.80
CA ASP A 547 1.53 -11.11 10.40
C ASP A 547 0.81 -11.81 11.55
N ARG A 548 0.38 -13.07 11.37
CA ARG A 548 -0.34 -13.85 12.40
C ARG A 548 0.52 -14.08 13.64
N ASP A 549 1.79 -14.43 13.48
CA ASP A 549 2.72 -14.69 14.59
C ASP A 549 3.08 -13.41 15.36
N THR A 550 3.33 -12.31 14.64
CA THR A 550 3.61 -11.01 15.29
C THR A 550 2.36 -10.43 15.96
N MET A 551 1.16 -10.65 15.40
CA MET A 551 -0.10 -10.32 16.06
C MET A 551 -0.37 -11.21 17.27
N LEU A 552 0.01 -12.49 17.24
CA LEU A 552 -0.09 -13.38 18.41
C LEU A 552 0.77 -12.83 19.55
N LEU A 553 2.02 -12.48 19.28
CA LEU A 553 2.91 -11.82 20.24
C LEU A 553 2.28 -10.54 20.82
N ALA A 554 1.76 -9.66 19.95
CA ALA A 554 1.13 -8.42 20.37
C ALA A 554 -0.15 -8.66 21.20
N ALA A 555 -0.94 -9.69 20.87
CA ALA A 555 -2.16 -10.05 21.59
C ALA A 555 -1.86 -10.71 22.95
N LEU A 556 -0.88 -11.62 23.02
CA LEU A 556 -0.42 -12.23 24.28
C LEU A 556 0.05 -11.17 25.28
N THR A 557 0.58 -10.04 24.79
CA THR A 557 1.06 -8.93 25.63
C THR A 557 0.06 -7.76 25.69
N GLY A 558 -1.20 -7.99 25.29
CA GLY A 558 -2.30 -7.04 25.44
C GLY A 558 -2.10 -5.72 24.69
N ASN A 559 -1.33 -5.71 23.61
CA ASN A 559 -0.95 -4.50 22.87
C ASN A 559 -1.94 -4.11 21.78
N VAL A 560 -2.63 -5.04 21.12
CA VAL A 560 -3.47 -4.67 19.96
C VAL A 560 -4.64 -3.77 20.37
N GLY A 561 -4.83 -2.65 19.67
CA GLY A 561 -5.95 -1.72 19.89
C GLY A 561 -5.79 -0.67 21.00
N LYS A 562 -4.58 -0.45 21.55
CA LYS A 562 -4.31 0.64 22.52
C LYS A 562 -3.58 1.82 21.84
N ILE A 563 -3.44 2.95 22.52
CA ILE A 563 -2.69 4.11 21.99
C ILE A 563 -1.19 3.95 22.24
N GLY A 564 -0.81 3.55 23.47
CA GLY A 564 0.57 3.29 23.83
C GLY A 564 1.10 1.92 23.39
N GLY A 565 0.24 1.04 22.88
CA GLY A 565 0.62 -0.24 22.32
C GLY A 565 -0.31 -0.62 21.18
N ASN A 566 0.23 -1.16 20.10
CA ASN A 566 -0.49 -1.59 18.90
C ASN A 566 0.50 -2.22 17.90
N ILE A 567 -0.01 -2.80 16.81
CA ILE A 567 0.80 -3.36 15.72
C ILE A 567 0.44 -2.70 14.39
N GLY A 568 1.43 -2.07 13.76
CA GLY A 568 1.30 -1.31 12.52
C GLY A 568 2.15 -1.90 11.41
N SER A 569 1.61 -1.93 10.19
CA SER A 569 2.34 -2.28 8.97
C SER A 569 2.51 -1.05 8.08
N TYR A 570 3.75 -0.65 7.82
CA TYR A 570 4.07 0.61 7.16
C TYR A 570 4.71 0.40 5.78
N ALA A 571 3.95 0.77 4.76
CA ALA A 571 4.29 0.61 3.36
C ALA A 571 4.18 1.95 2.58
N GLY A 572 3.52 1.93 1.41
CA GLY A 572 3.05 3.13 0.70
C GLY A 572 1.72 3.67 1.23
N ASN A 573 1.15 4.67 0.55
CA ASN A 573 -0.13 5.29 0.92
C ASN A 573 -1.32 4.46 0.38
N TYR A 574 -1.77 3.47 1.15
CA TYR A 574 -2.78 2.48 0.69
C TYR A 574 -4.22 2.72 1.16
N ARG A 575 -4.42 3.46 2.24
CA ARG A 575 -5.71 3.47 2.96
C ARG A 575 -6.76 4.39 2.34
N THR A 576 -7.30 3.96 1.21
CA THR A 576 -8.40 4.65 0.50
C THR A 576 -9.70 4.69 1.31
N ALA A 577 -9.85 3.81 2.31
CA ALA A 577 -10.99 3.81 3.24
C ALA A 577 -11.15 5.12 4.04
N LEU A 578 -10.10 5.95 4.14
CA LEU A 578 -10.21 7.32 4.69
C LEU A 578 -11.11 8.24 3.82
N PHE A 579 -11.33 7.84 2.56
CA PHE A 579 -12.24 8.46 1.60
C PHE A 579 -13.27 7.43 1.12
N ASN A 580 -14.00 6.80 2.05
CA ASN A 580 -15.04 5.79 1.76
C ASN A 580 -16.23 6.33 0.93
N GLY A 581 -16.29 7.64 0.66
CA GLY A 581 -17.17 8.26 -0.33
C GLY A 581 -16.66 8.20 -1.78
N SER A 582 -15.48 7.62 -2.05
CA SER A 582 -14.92 7.49 -3.40
C SER A 582 -15.85 6.87 -4.46
N PRO A 583 -16.79 5.95 -4.15
CA PRO A 583 -17.75 5.45 -5.13
C PRO A 583 -18.63 6.53 -5.77
N GLN A 584 -18.80 7.69 -5.12
CA GLN A 584 -19.48 8.85 -5.70
C GLN A 584 -18.80 9.39 -6.97
N TYR A 585 -17.53 9.04 -7.18
CA TYR A 585 -16.75 9.40 -8.35
C TYR A 585 -16.40 8.18 -9.20
N ILE A 586 -15.75 7.16 -8.64
CA ILE A 586 -15.21 6.06 -9.44
C ILE A 586 -16.29 5.10 -9.96
N ASN A 587 -17.39 5.00 -9.22
CA ASN A 587 -18.51 4.12 -9.53
C ASN A 587 -19.75 4.92 -9.96
N GLU A 588 -19.65 6.23 -10.27
CA GLU A 588 -20.79 6.98 -10.80
C GLU A 588 -21.35 6.26 -12.03
N ASN A 589 -22.66 6.03 -12.03
CA ASN A 589 -23.30 5.18 -13.02
C ASN A 589 -23.26 5.83 -14.41
N PRO A 590 -22.53 5.26 -15.39
CA PRO A 590 -22.46 5.82 -16.74
C PRO A 590 -23.81 5.87 -17.48
N PHE A 591 -24.79 5.07 -17.08
CA PHE A 591 -26.13 5.03 -17.66
C PHE A 591 -27.16 5.91 -16.93
N ASP A 592 -26.79 6.47 -15.78
CA ASP A 592 -27.65 7.31 -14.93
C ASP A 592 -26.79 8.33 -14.16
N LEU A 593 -26.25 9.30 -14.91
CA LEU A 593 -25.34 10.32 -14.38
C LEU A 593 -26.08 11.40 -13.58
N GLU A 594 -25.42 11.93 -12.56
CA GLU A 594 -25.90 13.12 -11.85
C GLU A 594 -25.08 14.33 -12.28
N LEU A 595 -25.66 15.19 -13.12
CA LEU A 595 -25.00 16.39 -13.65
C LEU A 595 -25.27 17.63 -12.80
N ASP A 596 -26.17 17.56 -11.81
CA ASP A 596 -26.36 18.60 -10.82
C ASP A 596 -25.20 18.57 -9.80
N PRO A 597 -24.38 19.62 -9.71
CA PRO A 597 -23.24 19.65 -8.80
C PRO A 597 -23.63 19.62 -7.31
N ALA A 598 -24.89 19.93 -6.97
CA ALA A 598 -25.37 19.94 -5.58
C ALA A 598 -25.87 18.57 -5.10
N LYS A 599 -26.08 17.61 -6.00
CA LYS A 599 -26.64 16.29 -5.68
C LYS A 599 -25.55 15.22 -5.57
N PRO A 600 -25.75 14.19 -4.71
CA PRO A 600 -24.89 13.02 -4.71
C PRO A 600 -25.07 12.24 -6.01
N ALA A 601 -24.00 11.58 -6.45
CA ALA A 601 -24.07 10.64 -7.55
C ALA A 601 -24.92 9.41 -7.17
N ARG A 602 -25.29 8.62 -8.18
CA ARG A 602 -25.95 7.31 -8.03
C ARG A 602 -24.97 6.22 -8.44
N PRO A 603 -24.15 5.68 -7.52
CA PRO A 603 -23.09 4.76 -7.91
C PRO A 603 -23.62 3.40 -8.37
N LYS A 604 -23.08 2.89 -9.47
CA LYS A 604 -23.20 1.49 -9.92
C LYS A 604 -21.85 1.07 -10.48
N GLN A 605 -21.26 0.04 -9.86
CA GLN A 605 -19.98 -0.49 -10.29
C GLN A 605 -20.16 -1.46 -11.45
N TYR A 606 -19.52 -1.16 -12.58
CA TYR A 606 -19.46 -1.98 -13.78
C TYR A 606 -18.09 -2.62 -14.00
N TRP A 607 -17.04 -2.00 -13.49
CA TRP A 607 -15.69 -2.55 -13.57
C TRP A 607 -15.48 -3.65 -12.52
N VAL A 608 -14.56 -4.57 -12.81
CA VAL A 608 -14.21 -5.67 -11.89
C VAL A 608 -12.78 -5.51 -11.41
N GLY A 609 -12.57 -5.61 -10.10
CA GLY A 609 -11.24 -5.58 -9.52
C GLY A 609 -10.43 -6.83 -9.90
N GLU A 610 -9.14 -6.64 -10.17
CA GLU A 610 -8.24 -7.74 -10.52
C GLU A 610 -6.85 -7.48 -9.95
N SER A 611 -6.16 -8.52 -9.47
CA SER A 611 -4.80 -8.32 -8.99
C SER A 611 -3.82 -8.17 -10.15
N ALA A 612 -2.95 -7.16 -10.08
CA ALA A 612 -1.86 -7.02 -11.03
C ALA A 612 -0.79 -8.11 -10.87
N HIS A 613 -0.83 -8.98 -9.86
CA HIS A 613 0.09 -10.13 -9.79
C HIS A 613 -0.03 -11.06 -11.01
N TYR A 614 -1.24 -11.27 -11.51
CA TYR A 614 -1.49 -12.26 -12.55
C TYR A 614 -0.85 -11.88 -13.88
N TYR A 615 -0.91 -10.61 -14.29
CA TYR A 615 -0.27 -10.19 -15.55
C TYR A 615 1.27 -10.38 -15.51
N ASN A 616 1.90 -10.21 -14.33
CA ASN A 616 3.34 -10.47 -14.18
C ASN A 616 3.68 -11.95 -14.30
N HIS A 617 2.68 -12.80 -14.09
CA HIS A 617 2.73 -14.24 -14.30
C HIS A 617 1.93 -14.63 -15.55
N GLU A 618 1.97 -13.80 -16.60
CA GLU A 618 1.40 -14.09 -17.92
C GLU A 618 -0.12 -14.33 -17.98
N ASP A 619 -0.85 -13.76 -17.02
CA ASP A 619 -2.26 -14.01 -16.75
C ASP A 619 -2.56 -15.48 -16.40
N HIS A 620 -1.55 -16.27 -16.01
CA HIS A 620 -1.75 -17.67 -15.63
C HIS A 620 -2.36 -17.79 -14.22
N PRO A 621 -3.38 -18.64 -14.05
CA PRO A 621 -3.82 -19.04 -12.73
C PRO A 621 -2.85 -20.08 -12.17
N LEU A 622 -2.67 -20.09 -10.85
CA LEU A 622 -1.87 -21.10 -10.17
C LEU A 622 -2.58 -22.46 -10.21
N ARG A 623 -1.92 -23.44 -10.83
CA ARG A 623 -2.38 -24.83 -10.92
C ARG A 623 -1.28 -25.78 -10.45
N VAL A 624 -1.63 -26.72 -9.58
CA VAL A 624 -0.66 -27.65 -8.96
C VAL A 624 -0.94 -29.10 -9.31
N GLY A 625 0.14 -29.89 -9.30
CA GLY A 625 0.10 -31.33 -9.54
C GLY A 625 -0.17 -31.73 -11.00
N ARG A 626 -0.04 -33.02 -11.31
CA ARG A 626 -0.30 -33.54 -12.66
C ARG A 626 -1.76 -33.36 -13.08
N LYS A 627 -2.69 -33.34 -12.12
CA LYS A 627 -4.12 -33.07 -12.31
C LYS A 627 -4.46 -31.58 -12.48
N ARG A 628 -3.48 -30.66 -12.41
CA ARG A 628 -3.65 -29.23 -12.63
C ARG A 628 -4.76 -28.59 -11.76
N LYS A 629 -4.83 -28.98 -10.48
CA LYS A 629 -5.81 -28.45 -9.50
C LYS A 629 -5.67 -26.93 -9.43
N LEU A 630 -6.77 -26.21 -9.66
CA LEU A 630 -6.81 -24.74 -9.69
C LEU A 630 -6.79 -24.18 -8.26
N LEU A 631 -5.63 -23.75 -7.77
CA LEU A 631 -5.50 -23.16 -6.43
C LEU A 631 -5.95 -21.70 -6.36
N THR A 632 -5.88 -20.96 -7.47
CA THR A 632 -6.38 -19.57 -7.53
C THR A 632 -7.87 -19.44 -7.18
N GLY A 633 -8.63 -20.54 -7.23
CA GLY A 633 -10.07 -20.53 -6.99
C GLY A 633 -10.84 -19.83 -8.13
N LYS A 634 -12.16 -19.66 -7.94
CA LYS A 634 -13.05 -19.06 -8.95
C LYS A 634 -13.30 -17.57 -8.75
N THR A 635 -13.07 -17.05 -7.54
CA THR A 635 -13.46 -15.69 -7.15
C THR A 635 -12.48 -14.62 -7.59
N HIS A 636 -11.21 -14.98 -7.82
CA HIS A 636 -10.12 -14.04 -8.13
C HIS A 636 -9.42 -14.36 -9.47
N LEU A 637 -10.08 -15.09 -10.37
CA LEU A 637 -9.51 -15.43 -11.67
C LEU A 637 -9.18 -14.16 -12.48
N PRO A 638 -7.97 -14.07 -13.07
CA PRO A 638 -7.64 -12.99 -13.99
C PRO A 638 -8.38 -13.18 -15.31
N THR A 639 -8.35 -12.14 -16.15
CA THR A 639 -8.68 -12.23 -17.58
C THR A 639 -7.46 -11.93 -18.44
N PRO A 640 -7.42 -12.37 -19.71
CA PRO A 640 -6.31 -12.06 -20.62
C PRO A 640 -6.05 -10.55 -20.70
N THR A 641 -4.78 -10.14 -20.63
CA THR A 641 -4.38 -8.74 -20.73
C THR A 641 -4.09 -8.38 -22.19
N LYS A 642 -4.90 -7.47 -22.76
CA LYS A 642 -4.71 -6.96 -24.14
C LYS A 642 -4.45 -5.47 -24.20
N SER A 643 -4.85 -4.72 -23.19
CA SER A 643 -4.36 -3.36 -22.99
C SER A 643 -4.07 -3.06 -21.54
N MET A 644 -3.10 -2.17 -21.32
CA MET A 644 -2.84 -1.56 -20.03
C MET A 644 -2.78 -0.05 -20.20
N TRP A 645 -3.51 0.70 -19.36
CA TRP A 645 -3.39 2.15 -19.30
C TRP A 645 -3.25 2.61 -17.85
N PHE A 646 -2.14 3.30 -17.55
CA PHE A 646 -1.82 3.69 -16.19
C PHE A 646 -1.10 5.03 -16.06
N ALA A 647 -1.12 5.61 -14.86
CA ALA A 647 -0.49 6.88 -14.53
C ALA A 647 0.12 6.87 -13.14
N ASN A 648 1.10 7.73 -12.89
CA ASN A 648 1.76 7.88 -11.58
C ASN A 648 2.27 6.51 -11.05
N ALA A 649 2.74 5.66 -11.97
CA ALA A 649 2.89 4.22 -11.74
C ALA A 649 4.01 3.58 -12.57
N ASN A 650 5.25 4.08 -12.45
CA ASN A 650 6.41 3.30 -12.89
C ASN A 650 6.52 1.95 -12.15
N SER A 651 5.75 1.75 -11.07
CA SER A 651 5.69 0.48 -10.35
C SER A 651 5.21 -0.72 -11.18
N ILE A 652 4.41 -0.49 -12.23
CA ILE A 652 3.89 -1.58 -13.05
C ILE A 652 5.02 -2.24 -13.83
N LEU A 653 5.85 -1.48 -14.56
CA LEU A 653 6.94 -2.06 -15.35
C LEU A 653 8.32 -1.90 -14.70
N GLY A 654 8.63 -0.72 -14.17
CA GLY A 654 9.93 -0.44 -13.56
C GLY A 654 10.22 -1.21 -12.26
N ASN A 655 9.17 -1.62 -11.53
CA ASN A 655 9.31 -2.41 -10.29
C ASN A 655 8.71 -3.81 -10.43
N VAL A 656 8.54 -4.30 -11.66
CA VAL A 656 7.90 -5.58 -11.87
C VAL A 656 8.74 -6.73 -11.34
N LYS A 657 8.10 -7.69 -10.66
CA LYS A 657 8.75 -8.94 -10.27
C LYS A 657 8.89 -9.80 -11.51
N TRP A 658 9.98 -10.57 -11.62
CA TRP A 658 10.25 -11.39 -12.81
C TRP A 658 10.39 -10.56 -14.10
N HIS A 659 11.03 -9.39 -13.98
CA HIS A 659 11.10 -8.34 -15.01
C HIS A 659 11.47 -8.83 -16.41
N PHE A 660 12.50 -9.67 -16.53
CA PHE A 660 12.91 -10.19 -17.84
C PHE A 660 11.77 -10.93 -18.55
N ASN A 661 11.07 -11.83 -17.85
CA ASN A 661 9.97 -12.59 -18.42
C ASN A 661 8.80 -11.68 -18.80
N THR A 662 8.44 -10.75 -17.90
CA THR A 662 7.37 -9.79 -18.19
C THR A 662 7.70 -9.00 -19.46
N VAL A 663 8.89 -8.42 -19.55
CA VAL A 663 9.28 -7.53 -20.65
C VAL A 663 9.46 -8.28 -21.98
N ILE A 664 10.17 -9.40 -21.97
CA ILE A 664 10.58 -10.09 -23.19
C ILE A 664 9.52 -11.07 -23.69
N ASN A 665 8.83 -11.78 -22.78
CA ASN A 665 7.91 -12.85 -23.15
C ASN A 665 6.44 -12.42 -23.06
N HIS A 666 6.09 -11.61 -22.06
CA HIS A 666 4.68 -11.26 -21.82
C HIS A 666 4.23 -9.98 -22.55
N LEU A 667 4.96 -8.86 -22.43
CA LEU A 667 4.55 -7.59 -23.04
C LEU A 667 4.26 -7.73 -24.55
N PRO A 668 5.00 -8.50 -25.37
CA PRO A 668 4.66 -8.68 -26.78
C PRO A 668 3.25 -9.25 -27.05
N ARG A 669 2.58 -9.84 -26.06
CA ARG A 669 1.20 -10.34 -26.13
C ARG A 669 0.14 -9.27 -25.82
N ILE A 670 0.57 -8.10 -25.32
CA ILE A 670 -0.26 -6.94 -24.98
C ILE A 670 -0.24 -5.96 -26.15
N GLU A 671 -1.40 -5.55 -26.63
CA GLU A 671 -1.57 -4.76 -27.86
C GLU A 671 -1.58 -3.25 -27.64
N MET A 672 -1.71 -2.79 -26.39
CA MET A 672 -1.56 -1.38 -26.06
C MET A 672 -1.02 -1.21 -24.64
N ILE A 673 0.02 -0.40 -24.52
CA ILE A 673 0.49 0.16 -23.25
C ILE A 673 0.44 1.68 -23.38
N ALA A 674 -0.49 2.31 -22.68
CA ALA A 674 -0.57 3.76 -22.60
C ALA A 674 -0.15 4.23 -21.20
N VAL A 675 0.61 5.32 -21.13
CA VAL A 675 1.01 5.91 -19.85
C VAL A 675 0.78 7.41 -19.81
N ASN A 676 0.29 7.92 -18.68
CA ASN A 676 0.36 9.34 -18.37
C ASN A 676 1.55 9.54 -17.44
N GLU A 677 2.56 10.27 -17.91
CA GLU A 677 3.78 10.50 -17.14
C GLU A 677 4.30 11.93 -17.29
N TRP A 678 4.90 12.41 -16.22
CA TRP A 678 5.51 13.73 -16.17
C TRP A 678 7.03 13.62 -16.28
N TRP A 679 7.61 12.47 -15.91
CA TRP A 679 9.04 12.19 -16.01
C TRP A 679 9.25 10.92 -16.83
N TRP A 680 10.24 10.90 -17.72
CA TRP A 680 10.51 9.75 -18.58
C TRP A 680 11.08 8.60 -17.74
N THR A 681 10.29 7.53 -17.60
CA THR A 681 10.58 6.36 -16.77
C THR A 681 10.73 5.09 -17.61
N ALA A 682 11.10 3.97 -16.98
CA ALA A 682 11.13 2.67 -17.63
C ALA A 682 9.76 2.29 -18.22
N SER A 683 8.65 2.71 -17.60
CA SER A 683 7.33 2.53 -18.18
C SER A 683 7.12 3.28 -19.49
N CYS A 684 7.77 4.44 -19.69
CA CYS A 684 7.71 5.17 -20.95
C CYS A 684 8.42 4.41 -22.07
N GLU A 685 9.59 3.82 -21.80
CA GLU A 685 10.38 3.07 -22.79
C GLU A 685 9.62 1.90 -23.42
N TRP A 686 8.74 1.27 -22.64
CA TRP A 686 7.94 0.12 -23.04
C TRP A 686 6.49 0.47 -23.37
N ALA A 687 6.10 1.75 -23.35
CA ALA A 687 4.78 2.19 -23.76
C ALA A 687 4.65 2.27 -25.28
N ASP A 688 3.42 2.29 -25.77
CA ASP A 688 3.07 2.62 -27.15
C ASP A 688 2.67 4.09 -27.30
N VAL A 689 2.04 4.64 -26.24
CA VAL A 689 1.62 6.05 -26.13
C VAL A 689 2.03 6.60 -24.77
N VAL A 690 2.72 7.74 -24.77
CA VAL A 690 3.11 8.49 -23.56
C VAL A 690 2.46 9.86 -23.61
N PHE A 691 1.50 10.11 -22.72
CA PHE A 691 0.94 11.45 -22.53
C PHE A 691 1.81 12.23 -21.55
N GLY A 692 2.41 13.32 -22.02
CA GLY A 692 3.12 14.27 -21.16
C GLY A 692 2.15 15.05 -20.27
N VAL A 693 2.26 14.86 -18.95
CA VAL A 693 1.34 15.47 -17.98
C VAL A 693 1.99 16.46 -17.02
N ASP A 694 1.14 17.24 -16.37
CA ASP A 694 1.51 18.26 -15.37
C ASP A 694 2.35 17.65 -14.24
N SER A 695 3.41 18.34 -13.84
CA SER A 695 4.07 18.08 -12.55
C SER A 695 3.24 18.67 -11.40
N TRP A 696 3.55 18.30 -10.15
CA TRP A 696 2.85 18.87 -8.99
C TRP A 696 2.96 20.39 -8.89
N ALA A 697 4.00 21.01 -9.45
CA ALA A 697 4.21 22.45 -9.38
C ALA A 697 3.33 23.26 -10.34
N GLU A 698 2.65 22.62 -11.29
CA GLU A 698 1.89 23.30 -12.36
C GLU A 698 0.45 22.81 -12.51
N MET A 699 -0.09 22.07 -11.52
CA MET A 699 -1.45 21.55 -11.54
C MET A 699 -2.52 22.64 -11.74
N LYS A 700 -3.53 22.34 -12.57
CA LYS A 700 -4.66 23.24 -12.90
C LYS A 700 -6.00 22.82 -12.31
N HIS A 701 -6.10 21.58 -11.87
CA HIS A 701 -7.24 21.04 -11.13
C HIS A 701 -6.82 20.77 -9.68
N PRO A 702 -7.68 21.06 -8.69
CA PRO A 702 -7.46 20.63 -7.33
C PRO A 702 -7.62 19.11 -7.25
N ASP A 703 -6.95 18.53 -6.27
CA ASP A 703 -7.11 17.13 -5.88
C ASP A 703 -6.87 17.01 -4.37
N MET A 704 -7.05 15.83 -3.78
CA MET A 704 -6.76 15.61 -2.36
C MET A 704 -6.14 14.26 -2.07
N THR A 705 -5.47 14.17 -0.92
CA THR A 705 -4.77 12.98 -0.41
C THR A 705 -4.76 12.97 1.13
N ALA A 706 -4.34 11.85 1.70
CA ALA A 706 -4.11 11.65 3.12
C ALA A 706 -2.93 10.68 3.32
N SER A 707 -2.55 10.43 4.57
CA SER A 707 -1.48 9.50 4.91
C SER A 707 -1.89 8.46 5.94
N VAL A 708 -1.21 7.32 5.89
CA VAL A 708 -1.26 6.28 6.93
C VAL A 708 -0.29 6.56 8.09
N THR A 709 0.69 7.45 7.93
CA THR A 709 1.74 7.72 8.94
C THR A 709 1.51 8.98 9.76
N ASN A 710 0.65 9.88 9.28
CA ASN A 710 0.39 11.18 9.88
C ASN A 710 -1.10 11.57 9.74
N PRO A 711 -1.60 12.51 10.55
CA PRO A 711 -3.04 12.76 10.66
C PRO A 711 -3.62 13.72 9.61
N PHE A 712 -2.82 14.18 8.64
CA PHE A 712 -3.20 15.30 7.79
C PHE A 712 -4.11 14.90 6.62
N LEU A 713 -5.18 15.66 6.43
CA LEU A 713 -5.92 15.77 5.17
C LEU A 713 -5.27 16.88 4.33
N GLN A 714 -4.83 16.55 3.12
CA GLN A 714 -4.06 17.47 2.29
C GLN A 714 -4.69 17.65 0.92
N VAL A 715 -4.62 18.88 0.43
CA VAL A 715 -5.16 19.28 -0.88
C VAL A 715 -4.00 19.69 -1.78
N PHE A 716 -4.07 19.28 -3.04
CA PHE A 716 -3.25 19.82 -4.12
C PHE A 716 -3.93 21.11 -4.60
N PRO A 717 -3.44 22.30 -4.23
CA PRO A 717 -4.09 23.53 -4.68
C PRO A 717 -3.85 23.75 -6.17
N ARG A 718 -4.78 24.46 -6.84
CA ARG A 718 -4.50 24.98 -8.18
C ARG A 718 -3.30 25.92 -8.09
N THR A 719 -2.33 25.71 -8.97
CA THR A 719 -1.07 26.47 -8.98
C THR A 719 -1.14 27.65 -9.97
N PRO A 720 -0.59 28.82 -9.62
CA PRO A 720 -0.58 29.99 -10.49
C PRO A 720 0.43 29.89 -11.64
N MET A 721 1.39 28.97 -11.54
CA MET A 721 2.42 28.78 -12.57
C MET A 721 1.78 28.34 -13.89
N LYS A 722 2.10 28.99 -15.01
CA LYS A 722 1.76 28.44 -16.33
C LYS A 722 2.38 27.04 -16.46
N ARG A 723 1.75 26.18 -17.27
CA ARG A 723 2.36 24.89 -17.60
C ARG A 723 3.74 25.15 -18.21
N ILE A 724 4.75 24.52 -17.62
CA ILE A 724 6.17 24.64 -17.90
C ILE A 724 6.45 24.18 -19.34
N PHE A 725 5.73 23.14 -19.78
CA PHE A 725 5.82 22.60 -21.12
C PHE A 725 4.42 22.42 -21.73
N ASN A 726 4.35 21.85 -22.94
CA ASN A 726 3.09 21.44 -23.55
C ASN A 726 2.55 20.18 -22.86
N THR A 727 2.07 20.33 -21.63
CA THR A 727 1.49 19.25 -20.83
C THR A 727 -0.01 19.47 -20.62
N MET A 728 -0.67 18.45 -20.08
CA MET A 728 -2.04 18.54 -19.58
C MET A 728 -2.20 17.73 -18.29
N GLY A 729 -3.27 17.93 -17.54
CA GLY A 729 -3.53 17.15 -16.33
C GLY A 729 -3.87 15.69 -16.66
N ASP A 730 -3.50 14.74 -15.80
CA ASP A 730 -3.88 13.32 -15.97
C ASP A 730 -5.38 13.15 -16.24
N ILE A 731 -6.19 13.88 -15.47
CA ILE A 731 -7.66 13.83 -15.55
C ILE A 731 -8.19 14.47 -16.84
N GLU A 732 -7.48 15.44 -17.41
CA GLU A 732 -7.82 16.03 -18.70
C GLU A 732 -7.51 15.06 -19.85
N VAL A 733 -6.44 14.25 -19.76
CA VAL A 733 -6.16 13.18 -20.73
C VAL A 733 -7.32 12.18 -20.76
N LEU A 734 -7.80 11.74 -19.58
CA LEU A 734 -8.92 10.83 -19.47
C LEU A 734 -10.19 11.42 -20.09
N ALA A 735 -10.51 12.68 -19.79
CA ALA A 735 -11.63 13.39 -20.38
C ALA A 735 -11.50 13.51 -21.91
N LEU A 736 -10.29 13.78 -22.41
CA LEU A 736 -10.02 13.92 -23.84
C LEU A 736 -10.22 12.59 -24.58
N VAL A 737 -9.73 11.47 -24.04
CA VAL A 737 -9.97 10.13 -24.59
C VAL A 737 -11.46 9.77 -24.55
N ALA A 738 -12.17 10.13 -23.48
CA ALA A 738 -13.63 9.96 -23.43
C ALA A 738 -14.34 10.77 -24.52
N SER A 739 -13.89 11.99 -24.82
CA SER A 739 -14.42 12.76 -25.96
C SER A 739 -14.19 12.06 -27.30
N LYS A 740 -13.07 11.35 -27.47
CA LYS A 740 -12.83 10.52 -28.66
C LYS A 740 -13.74 9.30 -28.70
N PHE A 741 -14.03 8.67 -27.57
CA PHE A 741 -15.07 7.64 -27.49
C PHE A 741 -16.45 8.18 -27.89
N ALA A 742 -16.85 9.36 -27.41
CA ALA A 742 -18.11 9.98 -27.79
C ALA A 742 -18.20 10.20 -29.32
N GLN A 743 -17.11 10.65 -29.94
CA GLN A 743 -17.04 10.86 -31.39
C GLN A 743 -17.18 9.56 -32.18
N ILE A 744 -16.46 8.50 -31.80
CA ILE A 744 -16.46 7.23 -32.56
C ILE A 744 -17.70 6.36 -32.30
N THR A 745 -18.37 6.53 -31.16
CA THR A 745 -19.57 5.76 -30.79
C THR A 745 -20.88 6.51 -31.00
N GLY A 746 -20.83 7.83 -31.12
CA GLY A 746 -22.00 8.72 -31.10
C GLY A 746 -22.62 8.92 -29.71
N ASP A 747 -22.04 8.37 -28.65
CA ASP A 747 -22.60 8.37 -27.30
C ASP A 747 -22.04 9.53 -26.46
N GLN A 748 -22.87 10.56 -26.23
CA GLN A 748 -22.47 11.75 -25.46
C GLN A 748 -22.24 11.45 -23.97
N ARG A 749 -22.70 10.32 -23.44
CA ARG A 749 -22.49 9.97 -22.02
C ARG A 749 -21.01 9.87 -21.67
N PHE A 750 -20.15 9.52 -22.63
CA PHE A 750 -18.70 9.60 -22.45
C PHE A 750 -18.22 11.01 -22.12
N ASN A 751 -18.78 12.06 -22.76
CA ASN A 751 -18.45 13.45 -22.42
C ASN A 751 -19.06 13.89 -21.09
N ASP A 752 -20.31 13.50 -20.84
CA ASP A 752 -21.04 13.88 -19.62
C ASP A 752 -20.38 13.32 -18.36
N MET A 753 -19.81 12.12 -18.45
CA MET A 753 -18.97 11.54 -17.40
C MET A 753 -17.78 12.40 -17.00
N TRP A 754 -17.33 13.33 -17.84
CA TRP A 754 -16.20 14.21 -17.54
C TRP A 754 -16.58 15.69 -17.60
N LYS A 755 -17.89 16.00 -17.51
CA LYS A 755 -18.45 17.36 -17.54
C LYS A 755 -17.68 18.33 -16.64
N PHE A 756 -17.53 17.99 -15.36
CA PHE A 756 -16.90 18.91 -14.41
C PHE A 756 -15.38 19.04 -14.60
N VAL A 757 -14.71 18.12 -15.29
CA VAL A 757 -13.33 18.34 -15.74
C VAL A 757 -13.31 19.38 -16.86
N ARG A 758 -14.16 19.21 -17.87
CA ARG A 758 -14.27 20.11 -19.03
C ARG A 758 -14.68 21.54 -18.65
N GLU A 759 -15.41 21.69 -17.55
CA GLU A 759 -15.83 22.99 -17.00
C GLU A 759 -14.84 23.58 -15.98
N GLY A 760 -13.73 22.90 -15.67
CA GLY A 760 -12.77 23.36 -14.66
C GLY A 760 -13.26 23.24 -13.21
N ARG A 761 -14.32 22.47 -12.98
CA ARG A 761 -15.08 22.30 -11.73
C ARG A 761 -14.87 20.96 -11.03
N THR A 762 -13.64 20.42 -11.06
CA THR A 762 -13.34 19.13 -10.39
C THR A 762 -13.55 19.16 -8.87
N ASP A 763 -13.68 20.34 -8.26
CA ASP A 763 -14.16 20.54 -6.89
C ASP A 763 -15.50 19.84 -6.62
N VAL A 764 -16.39 19.72 -7.62
CA VAL A 764 -17.67 19.02 -7.47
C VAL A 764 -17.47 17.54 -7.12
N TYR A 765 -16.57 16.86 -7.85
CA TYR A 765 -16.26 15.45 -7.56
C TYR A 765 -15.62 15.29 -6.18
N LEU A 766 -14.68 16.18 -5.82
CA LEU A 766 -14.04 16.16 -4.51
C LEU A 766 -15.04 16.39 -3.39
N GLN A 767 -15.96 17.35 -3.53
CA GLN A 767 -16.97 17.64 -2.53
C GLN A 767 -17.94 16.46 -2.33
N ARG A 768 -18.38 15.80 -3.41
CA ARG A 768 -19.19 14.58 -3.32
C ARG A 768 -18.49 13.48 -2.52
N ILE A 769 -17.18 13.31 -2.72
CA ILE A 769 -16.38 12.34 -1.96
C ILE A 769 -16.32 12.75 -0.47
N LEU A 770 -16.02 14.01 -0.17
CA LEU A 770 -15.94 14.52 1.21
C LEU A 770 -17.27 14.34 1.96
N ASP A 771 -18.39 14.75 1.36
CA ASP A 771 -19.71 14.70 2.00
C ASP A 771 -20.18 13.26 2.30
N ASN A 772 -19.67 12.28 1.56
CA ASN A 772 -19.99 10.86 1.70
C ASN A 772 -18.88 10.05 2.38
N SER A 773 -17.87 10.70 2.96
CA SER A 773 -16.79 10.01 3.67
C SER A 773 -16.82 10.30 5.17
N SER A 774 -16.73 9.26 6.02
CA SER A 774 -16.87 9.40 7.47
C SER A 774 -15.77 10.28 8.10
N ASN A 775 -14.54 10.19 7.60
CA ASN A 775 -13.40 10.95 8.13
C ASN A 775 -13.32 12.40 7.65
N THR A 776 -14.15 12.81 6.67
CA THR A 776 -14.02 14.13 6.03
C THR A 776 -15.33 14.87 5.82
N ARG A 777 -16.48 14.24 6.09
CA ARG A 777 -17.79 14.90 6.07
C ARG A 777 -17.79 16.14 6.94
N GLY A 778 -18.35 17.22 6.40
CA GLY A 778 -18.38 18.55 7.02
C GLY A 778 -17.35 19.52 6.46
N TYR A 779 -16.23 19.03 5.91
CA TYR A 779 -15.29 19.89 5.20
C TYR A 779 -15.85 20.40 3.87
N LYS A 780 -15.45 21.60 3.49
CA LYS A 780 -15.67 22.18 2.16
C LYS A 780 -14.35 22.23 1.39
N ILE A 781 -14.35 21.69 0.18
CA ILE A 781 -13.13 21.63 -0.65
C ILE A 781 -12.58 23.03 -0.95
N ALA A 782 -13.45 24.03 -1.09
CA ALA A 782 -13.04 25.43 -1.30
C ALA A 782 -12.19 25.96 -0.13
N ASP A 783 -12.62 25.70 1.11
CA ASP A 783 -11.91 26.13 2.31
C ASP A 783 -10.58 25.38 2.47
N LEU A 784 -10.59 24.07 2.20
CA LEU A 784 -9.38 23.25 2.22
C LEU A 784 -8.36 23.70 1.17
N GLU A 785 -8.81 24.04 -0.04
CA GLU A 785 -7.93 24.55 -1.10
C GLU A 785 -7.37 25.93 -0.73
N ALA A 786 -8.18 26.81 -0.13
CA ALA A 786 -7.72 28.12 0.34
C ALA A 786 -6.61 27.98 1.39
N LYS A 787 -6.82 27.14 2.41
CA LYS A 787 -5.78 26.82 3.42
C LYS A 787 -4.53 26.20 2.80
N ALA A 788 -4.69 25.28 1.85
CA ALA A 788 -3.56 24.66 1.17
C ALA A 788 -2.71 25.65 0.36
N LYS A 789 -3.32 26.68 -0.25
CA LYS A 789 -2.59 27.77 -0.92
C LYS A 789 -1.69 28.54 0.05
N GLU A 790 -2.13 28.69 1.30
CA GLU A 790 -1.35 29.31 2.37
C GLU A 790 -0.32 28.37 3.01
N GLY A 791 -0.32 27.07 2.66
CA GLY A 791 0.59 26.07 3.22
C GLY A 791 0.11 25.41 4.50
N ILE A 792 -1.19 25.52 4.80
CA ILE A 792 -1.83 24.97 6.00
C ILE A 792 -2.63 23.71 5.61
N PRO A 793 -2.30 22.53 6.14
CA PRO A 793 -3.12 21.33 5.95
C PRO A 793 -4.32 21.31 6.92
N ALA A 794 -5.26 20.40 6.69
CA ALA A 794 -6.32 20.07 7.66
C ALA A 794 -6.00 18.76 8.38
N ILE A 795 -6.75 18.46 9.44
CA ILE A 795 -6.65 17.20 10.18
C ILE A 795 -7.82 16.29 9.81
N LEU A 796 -7.57 15.00 9.60
CA LEU A 796 -8.65 14.01 9.39
C LEU A 796 -9.50 13.89 10.64
N ASN A 797 -10.83 13.80 10.48
CA ASN A 797 -11.76 13.56 11.59
C ASN A 797 -11.70 12.08 11.98
N SER A 798 -10.60 11.66 12.63
CA SER A 798 -10.41 10.31 13.16
C SER A 798 -10.96 10.20 14.58
N ARG A 799 -11.34 9.00 15.00
CA ARG A 799 -11.87 8.76 16.35
C ARG A 799 -10.86 9.11 17.45
N THR A 800 -9.57 8.91 17.18
CA THR A 800 -8.45 9.20 18.07
C THR A 800 -7.42 10.06 17.36
N THR A 801 -6.69 10.88 18.12
CA THR A 801 -5.50 11.63 17.67
C THR A 801 -4.43 11.48 18.76
N PRO A 802 -3.29 10.81 18.50
CA PRO A 802 -2.93 10.12 17.26
C PRO A 802 -3.92 9.02 16.87
N LYS A 803 -4.06 8.76 15.57
CA LYS A 803 -4.89 7.66 15.06
C LYS A 803 -4.35 6.34 15.62
N SER A 804 -5.23 5.52 16.19
CA SER A 804 -4.94 4.14 16.57
C SER A 804 -6.09 3.22 16.17
N VAL A 805 -5.84 2.36 15.18
CA VAL A 805 -6.81 1.39 14.68
C VAL A 805 -6.99 0.27 15.72
N GLY A 806 -8.23 -0.16 15.96
CA GLY A 806 -8.56 -1.13 17.01
C GLY A 806 -8.96 -0.50 18.35
N TYR A 807 -8.89 0.83 18.49
CA TYR A 807 -9.23 1.54 19.72
C TYR A 807 -10.66 1.27 20.18
N GLU A 808 -11.64 1.36 19.28
CA GLU A 808 -13.05 1.16 19.64
C GLU A 808 -13.35 -0.28 20.06
N GLN A 809 -12.63 -1.26 19.49
CA GLN A 809 -12.78 -2.66 19.90
C GLN A 809 -12.46 -2.78 21.38
N VAL A 810 -11.27 -2.33 21.80
CA VAL A 810 -10.81 -2.49 23.18
C VAL A 810 -11.48 -1.49 24.14
N ALA A 811 -11.56 -0.21 23.78
CA ALA A 811 -12.05 0.85 24.66
C ALA A 811 -13.58 0.87 24.79
N ASP A 812 -14.31 0.63 23.71
CA ASP A 812 -15.78 0.70 23.70
C ASP A 812 -16.44 -0.69 23.81
N SER A 813 -15.63 -1.74 23.90
CA SER A 813 -16.06 -3.15 23.92
C SER A 813 -16.80 -3.59 22.64
N LYS A 814 -16.38 -3.10 21.47
CA LYS A 814 -16.95 -3.52 20.18
C LYS A 814 -16.28 -4.82 19.67
N PRO A 815 -17.02 -5.71 18.98
CA PRO A 815 -16.41 -6.87 18.34
C PRO A 815 -15.41 -6.45 17.25
N TRP A 816 -14.35 -7.24 17.08
CA TRP A 816 -13.49 -7.19 15.89
C TRP A 816 -14.28 -7.57 14.63
N TYR A 817 -13.79 -7.22 13.45
CA TYR A 817 -14.50 -7.44 12.18
C TYR A 817 -14.44 -8.89 11.69
N THR A 818 -14.00 -9.81 12.53
CA THR A 818 -13.92 -11.25 12.27
C THR A 818 -15.26 -11.96 12.49
N LYS A 819 -15.30 -13.25 12.14
CA LYS A 819 -16.46 -14.13 12.31
C LYS A 819 -16.77 -14.39 13.79
N SER A 820 -15.77 -14.41 14.65
CA SER A 820 -15.89 -14.61 16.10
C SER A 820 -16.02 -13.31 16.91
N GLY A 821 -15.80 -12.15 16.30
CA GLY A 821 -15.77 -10.86 16.98
C GLY A 821 -14.48 -10.63 17.78
N ARG A 822 -13.48 -11.51 17.62
CA ARG A 822 -12.20 -11.52 18.33
C ARG A 822 -11.02 -11.50 17.35
N LEU A 823 -9.82 -11.34 17.89
CA LEU A 823 -8.59 -11.67 17.17
C LEU A 823 -8.53 -13.18 16.93
N GLU A 824 -8.49 -13.61 15.67
CA GLU A 824 -8.52 -15.02 15.27
C GLU A 824 -7.14 -15.55 14.91
N PHE A 825 -6.61 -16.47 15.72
CA PHE A 825 -5.34 -17.14 15.46
C PHE A 825 -5.54 -18.54 14.90
N TYR A 826 -6.67 -19.19 15.23
CA TYR A 826 -7.03 -20.51 14.72
C TYR A 826 -7.93 -20.40 13.48
N ARG A 827 -7.49 -21.00 12.36
CA ARG A 827 -8.21 -21.00 11.08
C ARG A 827 -8.75 -22.38 10.75
N GLU A 828 -10.05 -22.56 10.91
CA GLU A 828 -10.74 -23.82 10.66
C GLU A 828 -11.14 -24.04 9.19
N GLU A 829 -10.96 -23.05 8.33
CA GLU A 829 -11.33 -23.18 6.92
C GLU A 829 -10.55 -24.32 6.24
N PRO A 830 -11.21 -25.12 5.36
CA PRO A 830 -10.56 -26.25 4.70
C PRO A 830 -9.24 -25.89 4.01
N GLU A 831 -9.16 -24.72 3.39
CA GLU A 831 -7.95 -24.26 2.71
C GLU A 831 -6.77 -24.06 3.67
N PHE A 832 -7.01 -23.57 4.90
CA PHE A 832 -5.98 -23.42 5.91
C PHE A 832 -5.59 -24.76 6.53
N ILE A 833 -6.54 -25.67 6.73
CA ILE A 833 -6.26 -27.04 7.20
C ILE A 833 -5.45 -27.80 6.15
N GLU A 834 -5.86 -27.78 4.88
CA GLU A 834 -5.14 -28.38 3.74
C GLU A 834 -3.73 -27.80 3.62
N ALA A 835 -3.56 -26.49 3.82
CA ALA A 835 -2.24 -25.88 3.84
C ALA A 835 -1.41 -26.32 5.06
N GLY A 836 -2.02 -26.64 6.20
CA GLY A 836 -1.32 -26.83 7.48
C GLY A 836 -1.04 -25.51 8.20
N GLU A 837 -1.88 -24.51 7.96
CA GLU A 837 -1.78 -23.16 8.51
C GLU A 837 -3.00 -22.80 9.35
N ASN A 838 -3.74 -23.80 9.84
CA ASN A 838 -4.80 -23.59 10.82
C ASN A 838 -4.28 -23.01 12.14
N LEU A 839 -2.97 -23.10 12.40
CA LEU A 839 -2.25 -22.39 13.47
C LEU A 839 -1.33 -21.31 12.88
N PRO A 840 -0.93 -20.29 13.66
CA PRO A 840 0.23 -19.46 13.31
C PRO A 840 1.49 -20.35 13.28
N VAL A 841 2.18 -20.42 12.12
CA VAL A 841 3.28 -21.36 11.89
C VAL A 841 4.48 -20.71 11.20
N HIS A 842 5.69 -21.23 11.44
CA HIS A 842 6.85 -20.88 10.62
C HIS A 842 6.98 -21.80 9.42
N ARG A 843 7.01 -21.20 8.22
CA ARG A 843 7.46 -21.85 7.00
C ARG A 843 8.79 -21.27 6.53
N GLU A 844 9.72 -22.14 6.16
CA GLU A 844 10.93 -21.71 5.48
C GLU A 844 10.60 -20.95 4.19
N PRO A 845 11.24 -19.80 3.93
CA PRO A 845 10.92 -18.99 2.76
C PRO A 845 11.26 -19.71 1.45
N ILE A 846 10.54 -19.39 0.37
CA ILE A 846 10.65 -20.11 -0.93
C ILE A 846 12.04 -20.01 -1.58
N ASP A 847 12.63 -18.82 -1.60
CA ASP A 847 13.91 -18.56 -2.27
C ASP A 847 14.97 -17.95 -1.32
N SER A 848 14.57 -17.60 -0.10
CA SER A 848 15.43 -16.92 0.88
C SER A 848 15.90 -17.88 1.97
N THR A 849 16.23 -19.12 1.61
CA THR A 849 16.68 -20.16 2.54
C THR A 849 17.85 -20.95 1.98
N PHE A 850 18.68 -21.49 2.88
CA PHE A 850 19.72 -22.47 2.56
C PHE A 850 19.18 -23.91 2.59
N TYR A 851 17.97 -24.10 3.09
CA TYR A 851 17.36 -25.40 3.34
C TYR A 851 16.32 -25.71 2.25
N GLU A 852 15.59 -26.81 2.43
CA GLU A 852 14.44 -27.13 1.60
C GLU A 852 13.37 -26.03 1.72
N PRO A 853 12.90 -25.44 0.61
CA PRO A 853 12.01 -24.27 0.64
C PRO A 853 10.55 -24.64 0.99
N ASN A 854 9.79 -23.71 1.57
CA ASN A 854 8.36 -23.87 1.88
C ASN A 854 7.99 -25.01 2.86
N VAL A 855 8.93 -25.42 3.69
CA VAL A 855 8.69 -26.44 4.72
C VAL A 855 8.12 -25.80 5.97
N ILE A 856 7.01 -26.33 6.49
CA ILE A 856 6.51 -26.02 7.83
C ILE A 856 7.46 -26.65 8.83
N ILE A 857 8.06 -25.83 9.69
CA ILE A 857 8.90 -26.33 10.78
C ILE A 857 8.00 -26.71 11.94
N ALA A 858 7.81 -28.01 12.15
CA ALA A 858 6.97 -28.53 13.22
C ALA A 858 7.36 -29.96 13.63
N PRO A 859 7.23 -30.31 14.93
CA PRO A 859 7.14 -31.70 15.35
C PRO A 859 5.75 -32.26 15.02
N LYS A 860 5.53 -33.54 15.35
CA LYS A 860 4.19 -34.13 15.28
C LYS A 860 3.23 -33.34 16.17
N HIS A 861 2.14 -32.83 15.59
CA HIS A 861 1.15 -32.00 16.26
C HIS A 861 -0.26 -32.39 15.83
N GLU A 862 -1.19 -32.60 16.76
CA GLU A 862 -2.53 -33.17 16.46
C GLU A 862 -3.36 -32.33 15.48
N ALA A 863 -3.15 -31.01 15.48
CA ALA A 863 -3.87 -30.06 14.64
C ALA A 863 -3.18 -29.76 13.29
N LEU A 864 -1.94 -30.23 13.05
CA LEU A 864 -1.28 -30.02 11.76
C LEU A 864 -1.50 -31.25 10.87
N ARG A 865 -2.49 -31.15 9.96
CA ARG A 865 -2.87 -32.20 9.00
C ARG A 865 -2.86 -31.66 7.56
N PRO A 866 -1.75 -31.10 7.07
CA PRO A 866 -1.70 -30.58 5.71
C PRO A 866 -1.89 -31.69 4.67
N ALA A 867 -2.50 -31.34 3.54
CA ALA A 867 -2.51 -32.17 2.34
C ALA A 867 -1.08 -32.29 1.80
N THR A 868 -0.57 -33.51 1.67
CA THR A 868 0.80 -33.78 1.23
C THR A 868 0.95 -33.58 -0.28
N PRO A 869 2.17 -33.52 -0.84
CA PRO A 869 2.35 -33.47 -2.30
C PRO A 869 1.60 -34.59 -3.03
N GLU A 870 1.56 -35.78 -2.47
CA GLU A 870 0.88 -36.94 -3.04
C GLU A 870 -0.64 -36.75 -3.14
N ASP A 871 -1.27 -36.04 -2.18
CA ASP A 871 -2.69 -35.68 -2.23
C ASP A 871 -3.01 -34.78 -3.44
N TYR A 872 -2.02 -34.04 -3.93
CA TYR A 872 -2.11 -33.22 -5.14
C TYR A 872 -1.63 -33.94 -6.41
N ASP A 873 -1.29 -35.24 -6.35
CA ASP A 873 -0.67 -35.97 -7.46
C ASP A 873 0.65 -35.29 -7.93
N MET A 874 1.48 -34.94 -6.94
CA MET A 874 2.80 -34.34 -7.08
C MET A 874 3.86 -35.21 -6.38
N ASP A 875 5.04 -35.31 -6.98
CA ASP A 875 6.19 -35.98 -6.35
C ASP A 875 6.77 -35.10 -5.23
N ARG A 876 6.92 -35.65 -4.01
CA ARG A 876 7.53 -34.95 -2.86
C ARG A 876 8.91 -34.36 -3.15
N THR A 877 9.66 -34.95 -4.07
CA THR A 877 11.01 -34.51 -4.46
C THR A 877 11.00 -33.44 -5.55
N ASP A 878 9.85 -33.13 -6.14
CA ASP A 878 9.71 -32.04 -7.11
C ASP A 878 9.78 -30.67 -6.41
N LEU A 879 10.99 -30.11 -6.42
CA LEU A 879 11.30 -28.77 -5.92
C LEU A 879 11.41 -27.73 -7.04
N SER A 880 10.78 -27.97 -8.19
CA SER A 880 10.70 -26.98 -9.27
C SER A 880 9.93 -25.73 -8.84
N CYS A 881 10.07 -24.64 -9.59
CA CYS A 881 9.63 -23.31 -9.17
C CYS A 881 8.12 -23.23 -8.84
N GLU A 882 7.27 -23.84 -9.66
CA GLU A 882 5.82 -23.85 -9.43
C GLU A 882 5.45 -24.83 -8.31
N SER A 883 5.99 -26.05 -8.34
CA SER A 883 5.69 -27.11 -7.38
C SER A 883 6.04 -26.72 -5.95
N ARG A 884 7.19 -26.07 -5.73
CA ARG A 884 7.60 -25.66 -4.37
C ARG A 884 6.74 -24.56 -3.75
N CYS A 885 5.96 -23.81 -4.54
CA CYS A 885 5.05 -22.77 -4.04
C CYS A 885 3.73 -23.33 -3.49
N GLY A 886 3.27 -24.49 -3.97
CA GLY A 886 1.95 -25.04 -3.64
C GLY A 886 1.95 -26.38 -2.91
N ARG A 887 3.13 -26.87 -2.52
CA ARG A 887 3.29 -28.12 -1.76
C ARG A 887 3.32 -27.85 -0.26
N ASN A 888 2.74 -28.76 0.54
CA ASN A 888 2.82 -28.69 1.99
C ASN A 888 3.67 -29.84 2.53
N VAL A 889 4.77 -29.49 3.18
CA VAL A 889 5.72 -30.44 3.76
C VAL A 889 6.01 -30.00 5.18
N VAL A 890 6.04 -30.96 6.09
CA VAL A 890 6.35 -30.74 7.50
C VAL A 890 7.65 -31.46 7.82
N LEU A 891 8.61 -30.76 8.42
CA LEU A 891 9.83 -31.33 8.98
C LEU A 891 10.11 -30.70 10.35
N THR A 892 10.74 -31.45 11.23
CA THR A 892 11.36 -30.86 12.42
C THR A 892 12.53 -29.97 12.02
N TRP A 893 12.94 -29.03 12.89
CA TRP A 893 14.15 -28.26 12.61
C TRP A 893 15.40 -29.15 12.48
N ALA A 894 15.48 -30.23 13.26
CA ALA A 894 16.58 -31.19 13.20
C ALA A 894 16.72 -31.86 11.83
N GLU A 895 15.60 -32.14 11.15
CA GLU A 895 15.58 -32.70 9.79
C GLU A 895 15.82 -31.60 8.74
N ALA A 896 15.11 -30.47 8.85
CA ALA A 896 15.17 -29.38 7.87
C ALA A 896 16.59 -28.82 7.73
N LYS A 897 17.35 -28.66 8.82
CA LYS A 897 18.72 -28.11 8.76
C LYS A 897 19.74 -29.01 8.06
N LEU A 898 19.40 -30.29 7.85
CA LEU A 898 20.21 -31.24 7.08
C LEU A 898 19.91 -31.19 5.58
N THR A 899 18.79 -30.58 5.20
CA THR A 899 18.41 -30.40 3.79
C THR A 899 19.19 -29.25 3.15
N LYS A 900 19.13 -29.17 1.81
CA LYS A 900 19.77 -28.10 1.04
C LYS A 900 18.79 -27.52 0.03
N HIS A 901 18.90 -26.22 -0.20
CA HIS A 901 18.15 -25.56 -1.25
C HIS A 901 18.48 -26.17 -2.62
N PRO A 902 17.49 -26.46 -3.49
CA PRO A 902 17.69 -27.20 -4.74
C PRO A 902 18.70 -26.56 -5.69
N ARG A 903 18.85 -25.23 -5.65
CA ARG A 903 19.79 -24.47 -6.50
C ARG A 903 21.25 -24.51 -6.02
N MET A 904 21.54 -25.01 -4.82
CA MET A 904 22.93 -25.14 -4.36
C MET A 904 23.72 -26.14 -5.22
N LYS A 905 23.05 -27.16 -5.78
CA LYS A 905 23.67 -28.13 -6.71
C LYS A 905 24.12 -27.47 -8.03
N GLU A 906 23.56 -26.31 -8.36
CA GLU A 906 23.92 -25.50 -9.52
C GLU A 906 25.00 -24.44 -9.18
N GLY A 907 25.54 -24.47 -7.95
CA GLY A 907 26.58 -23.53 -7.48
C GLY A 907 26.05 -22.23 -6.85
N PHE A 908 24.74 -22.06 -6.69
CA PHE A 908 24.16 -20.88 -6.03
C PHE A 908 24.21 -21.01 -4.50
N ASN A 909 25.21 -20.40 -3.86
CA ASN A 909 25.48 -20.53 -2.43
C ASN A 909 25.23 -19.26 -1.59
N PHE A 910 24.66 -18.20 -2.20
CA PHE A 910 24.41 -16.92 -1.54
C PHE A 910 22.95 -16.50 -1.71
N ILE A 911 22.40 -15.88 -0.67
CA ILE A 911 21.09 -15.23 -0.72
C ILE A 911 21.32 -13.73 -0.91
N PHE A 912 20.85 -13.20 -2.04
CA PHE A 912 20.88 -11.77 -2.32
C PHE A 912 19.48 -11.18 -2.17
N HIS A 913 19.34 -10.21 -1.27
CA HIS A 913 18.14 -9.40 -1.19
C HIS A 913 18.35 -8.10 -1.94
N THR A 914 17.54 -7.88 -2.97
CA THR A 914 17.50 -6.59 -3.66
C THR A 914 16.48 -5.69 -2.97
N PRO A 915 16.86 -4.48 -2.51
CA PRO A 915 15.90 -3.56 -1.94
C PRO A 915 14.92 -3.10 -3.03
N LYS A 916 13.64 -3.02 -2.70
CA LYS A 916 12.66 -2.36 -3.56
C LYS A 916 12.93 -0.85 -3.56
N TYR A 917 13.47 -0.33 -4.66
CA TYR A 917 13.64 1.12 -4.84
C TYR A 917 12.26 1.79 -4.98
N ARG A 918 11.94 2.73 -4.08
CA ARG A 918 10.65 3.47 -4.07
C ARG A 918 10.77 4.97 -4.39
N HIS A 919 11.98 5.48 -4.64
CA HIS A 919 12.24 6.90 -4.88
C HIS A 919 13.21 7.14 -6.03
#